data_AF-A0A1S9AUQ4-F1
#
_entry.id   AF-A0A1S9AUQ4-F1
#
_cell.length_a   1.000
_cell.length_b   1.000
_cell.length_c   1.000
_cell.angle_alpha   90.00
_cell.angle_beta   90.00
_cell.angle_gamma   90.00
#
_symmetry.space_group_name_H-M   'P 1'
#
loop_
_entity.id
_entity.type
_entity.pdbx_description
1 polymer ?
#
loop_
_entity_poly.entity_id
_entity_poly.type
_entity_poly.pdbx_seq_one_letter_code
_entity_poly.pdbx_strand_id
1 'polypeptide(L)'
;MKHLFATLLLTGLSLASVTAQTLPPAPPASLQGVALRDWLRQNWYDGKRVDLGYDQARGKMYNYVDVFNGQLTCVYSGYSVPKTIDSTATSTANVGLINCEHTIPQSWFNEVSRMRSDIHHLYPTYTQWNSNRGSDMFAEIPDAQTRIWMRNTTSQSSIPSSNIDEWSEDSGSLFEPREDHKGNLARTAFYFYTMHAGQNFDSGKEVITALADLQTLYQWHLADPVDAHERERNRRAAKAQGNFNPYIVDPSLVAKAWGFAPAGPTVTFAAATGSIVEGNGGTSSYTATLSVSPAPTATLTVEVAVDAANSTATSPSDYTYTTQTVTFAAGQTSQTVTLTINGDTQPEADETVRLVLQNAAAGLSIASPNAHDVTIRNDDGQPPLVSFAAATGSIVEGNSGTSSYTVNVVLSGAAPTGAFTLPISVDAAGSTADATDYTLNTTSLSFGAGVTSLPVQVTVNGDATAEPNETVRLLLGQPSGGGVAVSAPTAHVLTITNDDAAAPGGSGNCAQLFFSEYVESSGATRAVEIYNPSANAINLSTYRLLRFANGSRTPQAPYTLSGIIAPGGTYVVATPASVSQVLAVANATSSVVDFNGDDAMALFNGTDTLDIIGVIGQQANWTIPGGGATTNATLIRRPTVGSGNLRWSTAAAEWQGRNVDDFSDLGRHTNTSCGTTTGTTKAAALGVGIEVFPNPTAGAVQVRLPGLSGTHTATVGLYDGLGRQVLSTQRTLRGAEATNLSLPTLPAGLYSLRVTVNGVQHTARVAVQR
;
A
#
# COMPACT_ATOMS: atom_id res chain seq x y z
N MET A 1 -18.71 -21.75 -69.04
CA MET A 1 -18.33 -20.34 -69.25
C MET A 1 -18.74 -19.59 -67.98
N LYS A 2 -17.81 -19.32 -67.07
CA LYS A 2 -16.83 -18.22 -67.08
C LYS A 2 -17.43 -16.91 -66.51
N HIS A 3 -16.98 -16.61 -65.28
CA HIS A 3 -16.65 -15.31 -64.66
C HIS A 3 -17.74 -14.24 -64.45
N LEU A 4 -17.87 -13.73 -63.21
CA LEU A 4 -17.35 -12.40 -62.81
C LEU A 4 -17.43 -12.14 -61.27
N PHE A 5 -16.28 -11.68 -60.74
CA PHE A 5 -15.94 -10.88 -59.53
C PHE A 5 -16.64 -11.04 -58.17
N ALA A 6 -15.81 -11.34 -57.14
CA ALA A 6 -15.65 -10.48 -55.96
C ALA A 6 -14.26 -10.65 -55.33
N THR A 7 -13.56 -9.54 -55.18
CA THR A 7 -12.27 -9.33 -54.51
C THR A 7 -12.33 -9.59 -53.00
N LEU A 8 -11.33 -10.29 -52.46
CA LEU A 8 -11.00 -10.22 -51.03
C LEU A 8 -9.48 -10.03 -50.85
N LEU A 9 -9.14 -8.89 -50.27
CA LEU A 9 -7.79 -8.45 -49.90
C LEU A 9 -7.39 -9.24 -48.63
N LEU A 10 -6.50 -10.23 -48.74
CA LEU A 10 -5.87 -10.86 -47.58
C LEU A 10 -4.55 -10.15 -47.28
N THR A 11 -4.58 -9.21 -46.34
CA THR A 11 -3.36 -8.71 -45.69
C THR A 11 -2.87 -9.79 -44.73
N GLY A 12 -1.76 -10.43 -45.05
CA GLY A 12 -1.07 -11.35 -44.15
C GLY A 12 -0.52 -10.62 -42.94
N LEU A 13 -1.11 -10.84 -41.76
CA LEU A 13 -0.46 -10.57 -40.49
C LEU A 13 0.69 -11.57 -40.34
N SER A 14 1.94 -11.11 -40.50
CA SER A 14 3.08 -11.84 -39.99
C SER A 14 3.02 -11.81 -38.46
N LEU A 15 2.53 -12.88 -37.86
CA LEU A 15 2.72 -13.16 -36.43
C LEU A 15 4.23 -13.28 -36.19
N ALA A 16 4.85 -12.23 -35.65
CA ALA A 16 6.18 -12.32 -35.09
C ALA A 16 6.12 -13.29 -33.92
N SER A 17 6.68 -14.48 -34.11
CA SER A 17 6.84 -15.49 -33.07
C SER A 17 7.75 -14.93 -31.99
N VAL A 18 7.19 -14.57 -30.83
CA VAL A 18 7.95 -14.27 -29.62
C VAL A 18 8.47 -15.61 -29.09
N THR A 19 9.68 -16.01 -29.51
CA THR A 19 10.36 -17.15 -28.88
C THR A 19 10.78 -16.72 -27.48
N ALA A 20 10.13 -17.28 -26.46
CA ALA A 20 10.61 -17.18 -25.08
C ALA A 20 12.03 -17.74 -25.03
N GLN A 21 12.96 -17.00 -24.41
CA GLN A 21 14.32 -17.47 -24.27
C GLN A 21 14.35 -18.59 -23.22
N THR A 22 14.62 -19.81 -23.67
CA THR A 22 14.65 -20.99 -22.80
C THR A 22 15.98 -21.07 -22.06
N LEU A 23 15.94 -21.27 -20.75
CA LEU A 23 17.14 -21.60 -19.98
C LEU A 23 17.80 -22.87 -20.56
N PRO A 24 19.13 -22.90 -20.73
CA PRO A 24 19.85 -24.12 -21.12
C PRO A 24 19.68 -25.23 -20.08
N PRO A 25 19.98 -26.50 -20.43
CA PRO A 25 19.84 -27.62 -19.51
C PRO A 25 20.72 -27.47 -18.26
N ALA A 26 20.26 -28.02 -17.14
CA ALA A 26 21.07 -28.14 -15.93
C ALA A 26 22.22 -29.14 -16.15
N PRO A 27 23.40 -28.93 -15.54
CA PRO A 27 24.51 -29.86 -15.63
C PRO A 27 24.18 -31.21 -14.96
N PRO A 28 24.71 -32.33 -15.47
CA PRO A 28 24.62 -33.61 -14.77
C PRO A 28 25.21 -33.51 -13.36
N ALA A 29 24.51 -34.07 -12.37
CA ALA A 29 24.85 -33.93 -10.97
C ALA A 29 26.25 -34.48 -10.58
N SER A 30 26.82 -35.36 -11.40
CA SER A 30 28.14 -35.97 -11.18
C SER A 30 29.31 -35.11 -11.67
N LEU A 31 29.07 -34.04 -12.43
CA LEU A 31 30.16 -33.21 -12.96
C LEU A 31 30.65 -32.22 -11.90
N GLN A 32 31.98 -32.08 -11.84
CA GLN A 32 32.67 -31.13 -10.98
C GLN A 32 33.98 -30.66 -11.63
N GLY A 33 34.61 -29.63 -11.06
CA GLY A 33 35.91 -29.13 -11.49
C GLY A 33 35.94 -28.75 -12.97
N VAL A 34 37.05 -29.08 -13.65
CA VAL A 34 37.27 -28.80 -15.08
C VAL A 34 36.15 -29.40 -15.95
N ALA A 35 35.72 -30.64 -15.67
CA ALA A 35 34.70 -31.30 -16.47
C ALA A 35 33.34 -30.57 -16.42
N LEU A 36 32.96 -30.02 -15.26
CA LEU A 36 31.77 -29.18 -15.15
C LEU A 36 31.95 -27.86 -15.92
N ARG A 37 33.11 -27.21 -15.82
CA ARG A 37 33.40 -25.97 -16.56
C ARG A 37 33.34 -26.16 -18.07
N ASP A 38 33.92 -27.24 -18.59
CA ASP A 38 33.84 -27.59 -20.01
C ASP A 38 32.41 -27.86 -20.46
N TRP A 39 31.64 -28.60 -19.65
CA TRP A 39 30.24 -28.86 -19.95
C TRP A 39 29.41 -27.57 -19.98
N LEU A 40 29.60 -26.68 -18.99
CA LEU A 40 28.93 -25.38 -18.94
C LEU A 40 29.28 -24.56 -20.18
N ARG A 41 30.57 -24.45 -20.54
CA ARG A 41 31.00 -23.74 -21.75
C ARG A 41 30.32 -24.27 -23.02
N GLN A 42 30.30 -25.59 -23.21
CA GLN A 42 29.73 -26.22 -24.40
C GLN A 42 28.19 -26.07 -24.50
N ASN A 43 27.49 -26.09 -23.35
CA ASN A 43 26.02 -26.11 -23.34
C ASN A 43 25.39 -24.73 -23.11
N TRP A 44 26.11 -23.81 -22.48
CA TRP A 44 25.61 -22.48 -22.10
C TRP A 44 26.22 -21.34 -22.91
N TYR A 45 27.34 -21.56 -23.59
CA TYR A 45 28.05 -20.49 -24.31
C TYR A 45 28.33 -20.82 -25.78
N ASP A 46 29.04 -21.91 -26.06
CA ASP A 46 29.48 -22.26 -27.41
C ASP A 46 28.28 -22.51 -28.33
N GLY A 47 28.19 -21.70 -29.40
CA GLY A 47 27.05 -21.72 -30.33
C GLY A 47 25.73 -21.21 -29.75
N LYS A 48 25.72 -20.65 -28.52
CA LYS A 48 24.54 -20.05 -27.87
C LYS A 48 24.60 -18.53 -27.85
N ARG A 49 25.79 -17.97 -27.65
CA ARG A 49 26.02 -16.52 -27.67
C ARG A 49 26.03 -15.98 -29.10
N VAL A 50 25.40 -14.82 -29.29
CA VAL A 50 25.51 -13.96 -30.47
C VAL A 50 26.59 -12.92 -30.21
N ASP A 51 27.64 -12.92 -31.03
CA ASP A 51 28.65 -11.85 -30.99
C ASP A 51 28.09 -10.59 -31.65
N LEU A 52 27.81 -9.58 -30.83
CA LEU A 52 27.30 -8.27 -31.27
C LEU A 52 28.41 -7.34 -31.79
N GLY A 53 29.67 -7.69 -31.56
CA GLY A 53 30.77 -6.74 -31.66
C GLY A 53 30.75 -5.71 -30.52
N TYR A 54 31.90 -5.05 -30.33
CA TYR A 54 32.16 -4.28 -29.11
C TYR A 54 31.23 -3.07 -28.91
N ASP A 55 30.98 -2.27 -29.94
CA ASP A 55 30.14 -1.08 -29.81
C ASP A 55 28.68 -1.42 -29.53
N GLN A 56 28.13 -2.43 -30.20
CA GLN A 56 26.75 -2.85 -29.97
C GLN A 56 26.57 -3.51 -28.60
N ALA A 57 27.54 -4.31 -28.14
CA ALA A 57 27.52 -4.90 -26.81
C ALA A 57 27.48 -3.83 -25.72
N ARG A 58 28.36 -2.81 -25.81
CA ARG A 58 28.34 -1.66 -24.90
C ARG A 58 27.06 -0.84 -25.02
N GLY A 59 26.57 -0.64 -26.24
CA GLY A 59 25.29 0.03 -26.48
C GLY A 59 24.14 -0.69 -25.77
N LYS A 60 24.06 -2.02 -25.88
CA LYS A 60 23.06 -2.81 -25.14
C LYS A 60 23.26 -2.72 -23.64
N MET A 61 24.50 -2.73 -23.17
CA MET A 61 24.84 -2.55 -21.76
C MET A 61 24.28 -1.22 -21.23
N TYR A 62 24.63 -0.09 -21.85
CA TYR A 62 24.27 1.24 -21.40
C TYR A 62 22.79 1.60 -21.54
N ASN A 63 22.08 1.04 -22.51
CA ASN A 63 20.70 1.44 -22.78
C ASN A 63 19.67 0.42 -22.28
N TYR A 64 20.08 -0.81 -21.95
CA TYR A 64 19.14 -1.87 -21.59
C TYR A 64 19.57 -2.70 -20.38
N VAL A 65 20.75 -3.32 -20.46
CA VAL A 65 21.15 -4.34 -19.48
C VAL A 65 21.39 -3.74 -18.10
N ASP A 66 22.06 -2.59 -18.04
CA ASP A 66 22.43 -1.91 -16.79
C ASP A 66 21.57 -0.67 -16.49
N VAL A 67 20.40 -0.53 -17.15
CA VAL A 67 19.45 0.55 -16.86
C VAL A 67 18.40 0.09 -15.86
N PHE A 68 18.46 0.62 -14.65
CA PHE A 68 17.55 0.28 -13.56
C PHE A 68 16.96 1.55 -12.95
N ASN A 69 15.66 1.54 -12.68
CA ASN A 69 14.94 2.67 -12.09
C ASN A 69 15.16 4.01 -12.82
N GLY A 70 15.34 3.95 -14.15
CA GLY A 70 15.60 5.13 -14.99
C GLY A 70 17.01 5.70 -14.87
N GLN A 71 17.97 4.93 -14.31
CA GLN A 71 19.36 5.32 -14.13
C GLN A 71 20.31 4.28 -14.75
N LEU A 72 21.44 4.77 -15.27
CA LEU A 72 22.62 3.96 -15.58
C LEU A 72 23.67 4.26 -14.51
N THR A 73 23.98 3.27 -13.66
CA THR A 73 24.77 3.47 -12.43
C THR A 73 26.11 2.75 -12.51
N CYS A 74 27.20 3.44 -12.18
CA CYS A 74 28.56 2.94 -12.21
C CYS A 74 28.87 1.96 -11.05
N VAL A 75 29.49 0.83 -11.38
CA VAL A 75 29.72 -0.27 -10.41
C VAL A 75 30.77 0.04 -9.33
N TYR A 76 31.75 0.90 -9.60
CA TYR A 76 32.79 1.22 -8.60
C TYR A 76 32.49 2.46 -7.77
N SER A 77 31.57 3.32 -8.18
CA SER A 77 31.37 4.59 -7.46
C SER A 77 29.94 4.97 -7.19
N GLY A 78 28.96 4.30 -7.79
CA GLY A 78 27.56 4.70 -7.70
C GLY A 78 27.22 5.98 -8.50
N TYR A 79 28.18 6.58 -9.20
CA TYR A 79 27.89 7.68 -10.12
C TYR A 79 26.83 7.22 -11.13
N SER A 80 25.76 7.99 -11.27
CA SER A 80 24.65 7.62 -12.15
C SER A 80 24.25 8.77 -13.05
N VAL A 81 23.70 8.41 -14.22
CA VAL A 81 23.08 9.35 -15.15
C VAL A 81 21.67 8.87 -15.49
N PRO A 82 20.69 9.79 -15.64
CA PRO A 82 19.37 9.42 -16.11
C PRO A 82 19.43 8.72 -17.46
N LYS A 83 18.77 7.56 -17.57
CA LYS A 83 18.76 6.74 -18.77
C LYS A 83 17.42 6.04 -18.93
N THR A 84 16.79 6.22 -20.09
CA THR A 84 15.57 5.48 -20.43
C THR A 84 15.95 4.09 -20.90
N ILE A 85 15.26 3.08 -20.38
CA ILE A 85 15.49 1.70 -20.78
C ILE A 85 14.97 1.46 -22.20
N ASP A 86 15.83 0.96 -23.09
CA ASP A 86 15.51 0.66 -24.48
C ASP A 86 16.25 -0.62 -24.93
N SER A 87 15.48 -1.70 -25.07
CA SER A 87 16.02 -3.01 -25.49
C SER A 87 16.51 -3.08 -26.94
N THR A 88 16.17 -2.09 -27.76
CA THR A 88 16.54 -2.03 -29.19
C THR A 88 17.78 -1.16 -29.42
N ALA A 89 18.01 -0.15 -28.59
CA ALA A 89 19.14 0.77 -28.70
C ALA A 89 20.51 0.06 -28.65
N THR A 90 21.44 0.55 -29.48
CA THR A 90 22.85 0.11 -29.55
C THR A 90 23.83 1.29 -29.51
N SER A 91 23.35 2.49 -29.22
CA SER A 91 24.18 3.70 -29.18
C SER A 91 25.06 3.72 -27.94
N THR A 92 26.34 4.07 -28.09
CA THR A 92 27.25 4.31 -26.97
C THR A 92 27.23 5.77 -26.50
N ALA A 93 26.41 6.62 -27.11
CA ALA A 93 26.28 8.04 -26.78
C ALA A 93 25.33 8.29 -25.60
N ASN A 94 25.37 9.52 -25.08
CA ASN A 94 24.49 10.01 -24.01
C ASN A 94 24.61 9.18 -22.72
N VAL A 95 25.84 8.95 -22.27
CA VAL A 95 26.16 8.24 -21.03
C VAL A 95 26.93 9.11 -20.02
N GLY A 96 27.04 10.42 -20.27
CA GLY A 96 27.74 11.35 -19.38
C GLY A 96 29.22 11.00 -19.23
N LEU A 97 29.71 10.97 -17.98
CA LEU A 97 31.11 10.62 -17.64
C LEU A 97 31.28 9.11 -17.36
N ILE A 98 30.42 8.28 -17.94
CA ILE A 98 30.49 6.82 -17.83
C ILE A 98 31.31 6.27 -18.99
N ASN A 99 32.19 5.32 -18.68
CA ASN A 99 32.86 4.47 -19.65
C ASN A 99 32.48 2.99 -19.40
N CYS A 100 33.05 2.10 -20.22
CA CYS A 100 32.88 0.66 -20.07
C CYS A 100 34.03 0.09 -19.26
N GLU A 101 33.71 -0.47 -18.12
CA GLU A 101 34.58 -1.38 -17.39
C GLU A 101 34.64 -2.72 -18.10
N HIS A 102 35.85 -3.24 -18.24
CA HIS A 102 36.10 -4.64 -18.53
C HIS A 102 36.64 -5.29 -17.27
N THR A 103 35.79 -6.04 -16.52
CA THR A 103 36.21 -6.66 -15.25
C THR A 103 37.50 -7.46 -15.43
N ILE A 104 37.62 -8.24 -16.50
CA ILE A 104 38.90 -8.79 -16.96
C ILE A 104 39.50 -7.80 -17.96
N PRO A 105 40.69 -7.22 -17.71
CA PRO A 105 41.25 -6.16 -18.54
C PRO A 105 41.40 -6.56 -20.02
N GLN A 106 40.89 -5.73 -20.93
CA GLN A 106 40.92 -6.04 -22.37
C GLN A 106 42.33 -6.16 -22.95
N SER A 107 43.34 -5.56 -22.30
CA SER A 107 44.74 -5.67 -22.70
C SER A 107 45.29 -7.08 -22.54
N TRP A 108 44.72 -7.92 -21.66
CA TRP A 108 45.25 -9.26 -21.36
C TRP A 108 44.96 -10.29 -22.43
N PHE A 109 44.11 -9.98 -23.41
CA PHE A 109 43.65 -10.93 -24.41
C PHE A 109 43.56 -10.34 -25.82
N ASN A 110 44.37 -9.32 -26.10
CA ASN A 110 44.49 -8.69 -27.43
C ASN A 110 43.14 -8.28 -28.05
N GLU A 111 42.19 -7.82 -27.21
CA GLU A 111 40.88 -7.33 -27.65
C GLU A 111 40.04 -8.33 -28.48
N VAL A 112 40.29 -9.63 -28.36
CA VAL A 112 39.54 -10.68 -29.09
C VAL A 112 38.03 -10.52 -28.86
N SER A 113 37.27 -10.37 -29.95
CA SER A 113 35.83 -10.01 -29.92
C SER A 113 35.01 -10.88 -28.98
N ARG A 114 35.22 -12.20 -29.01
CA ARG A 114 34.52 -13.19 -28.18
C ARG A 114 34.53 -12.83 -26.70
N MET A 115 35.68 -12.35 -26.22
CA MET A 115 35.89 -11.91 -24.83
C MET A 115 35.48 -10.45 -24.68
N ARG A 116 36.02 -9.55 -25.52
CA ARG A 116 35.87 -8.10 -25.43
C ARG A 116 34.41 -7.62 -25.43
N SER A 117 33.52 -8.31 -26.14
CA SER A 117 32.12 -7.90 -26.32
C SER A 117 31.14 -8.72 -25.48
N ASP A 118 31.62 -9.57 -24.57
CA ASP A 118 30.76 -10.38 -23.71
C ASP A 118 30.17 -9.54 -22.57
N ILE A 119 28.89 -9.19 -22.68
CA ILE A 119 28.18 -8.26 -21.77
C ILE A 119 28.25 -8.74 -20.31
N HIS A 120 28.40 -10.04 -20.07
CA HIS A 120 28.50 -10.57 -18.70
C HIS A 120 29.74 -10.11 -17.94
N HIS A 121 30.75 -9.52 -18.61
CA HIS A 121 31.91 -8.92 -17.95
C HIS A 121 32.09 -7.41 -18.22
N LEU A 122 31.15 -6.81 -18.97
CA LEU A 122 31.13 -5.38 -19.22
C LEU A 122 30.27 -4.70 -18.17
N TYR A 123 30.73 -3.59 -17.60
CA TYR A 123 29.93 -2.80 -16.65
C TYR A 123 30.07 -1.30 -16.90
N PRO A 124 29.07 -0.46 -16.58
CA PRO A 124 29.25 0.99 -16.53
C PRO A 124 30.18 1.35 -15.38
N THR A 125 31.16 2.23 -15.62
CA THR A 125 31.97 2.80 -14.54
C THR A 125 32.35 4.25 -14.84
N TYR A 126 32.70 5.02 -13.81
CA TYR A 126 33.07 6.42 -14.00
C TYR A 126 34.46 6.50 -14.64
N THR A 127 34.62 7.35 -15.65
CA THR A 127 35.82 7.39 -16.50
C THR A 127 37.12 7.48 -15.70
N GLN A 128 37.16 8.32 -14.66
CA GLN A 128 38.36 8.46 -13.83
C GLN A 128 38.66 7.19 -13.03
N TRP A 129 37.64 6.58 -12.41
CA TRP A 129 37.83 5.40 -11.56
C TRP A 129 38.18 4.15 -12.37
N ASN A 130 37.69 4.05 -13.61
CA ASN A 130 38.21 3.03 -14.53
C ASN A 130 39.70 3.27 -14.82
N SER A 131 40.09 4.51 -15.10
CA SER A 131 41.49 4.84 -15.36
C SER A 131 42.38 4.54 -14.16
N ASN A 132 41.89 4.76 -12.93
CA ASN A 132 42.58 4.40 -11.70
C ASN A 132 42.68 2.88 -11.54
N ARG A 133 41.56 2.15 -11.69
CA ARG A 133 41.53 0.69 -11.60
C ARG A 133 42.51 0.04 -12.58
N GLY A 134 42.60 0.56 -13.81
CA GLY A 134 43.55 0.11 -14.82
C GLY A 134 43.50 -1.41 -15.04
N SER A 135 44.57 -2.11 -14.65
CA SER A 135 44.64 -3.57 -14.63
C SER A 135 45.03 -4.13 -13.26
N ASP A 136 44.76 -3.36 -12.20
CA ASP A 136 45.08 -3.76 -10.84
C ASP A 136 44.28 -5.01 -10.44
N MET A 137 44.91 -5.81 -9.59
CA MET A 137 44.33 -7.06 -9.10
C MET A 137 43.22 -6.72 -8.10
N PHE A 138 42.11 -7.45 -8.14
CA PHE A 138 41.07 -7.29 -7.11
C PHE A 138 41.48 -7.98 -5.82
N ALA A 139 41.27 -7.32 -4.69
CA ALA A 139 41.54 -7.86 -3.37
C ALA A 139 40.66 -7.19 -2.30
N GLU A 140 40.61 -7.83 -1.14
CA GLU A 140 40.19 -7.19 0.11
C GLU A 140 41.40 -6.42 0.66
N ILE A 141 41.30 -5.10 0.70
CA ILE A 141 42.35 -4.15 1.08
C ILE A 141 42.07 -3.72 2.53
N PRO A 142 42.98 -3.97 3.47
CA PRO A 142 42.81 -3.42 4.81
C PRO A 142 42.77 -1.88 4.74
N ASP A 143 41.79 -1.23 5.40
CA ASP A 143 41.54 0.22 5.32
C ASP A 143 42.79 1.09 5.51
N ALA A 144 43.72 0.63 6.35
CA ALA A 144 44.97 1.32 6.66
C ALA A 144 45.97 1.33 5.49
N GLN A 145 45.78 0.47 4.50
CA GLN A 145 46.57 0.36 3.27
C GLN A 145 45.92 1.12 2.10
N THR A 146 44.69 1.58 2.27
CA THR A 146 43.94 2.29 1.23
C THR A 146 44.48 3.70 1.04
N ARG A 147 44.87 4.01 -0.19
CA ARG A 147 45.40 5.32 -0.57
C ARG A 147 44.30 6.23 -1.07
N ILE A 148 43.34 5.67 -1.80
CA ILE A 148 42.24 6.43 -2.41
C ILE A 148 40.94 5.68 -2.16
N TRP A 149 40.03 6.34 -1.48
CA TRP A 149 38.62 5.98 -1.38
C TRP A 149 37.86 6.75 -2.46
N MET A 150 37.06 6.06 -3.27
CA MET A 150 36.34 6.65 -4.41
C MET A 150 34.82 6.44 -4.31
N ARG A 151 34.04 7.52 -4.42
CA ARG A 151 32.56 7.48 -4.46
C ARG A 151 32.03 8.62 -5.31
N ASN A 152 30.99 8.34 -6.10
CA ASN A 152 30.46 9.21 -7.13
C ASN A 152 31.56 9.77 -8.05
N THR A 153 31.80 11.08 -7.99
CA THR A 153 32.84 11.80 -8.74
C THR A 153 33.95 12.34 -7.83
N THR A 154 33.98 11.93 -6.56
CA THR A 154 34.91 12.43 -5.53
C THR A 154 35.79 11.32 -4.96
N SER A 155 36.95 11.70 -4.43
CA SER A 155 37.84 10.80 -3.72
C SER A 155 38.45 11.44 -2.48
N GLN A 156 38.92 10.61 -1.55
CA GLN A 156 39.66 11.05 -0.35
C GLN A 156 40.73 10.04 0.05
N SER A 157 41.70 10.49 0.85
CA SER A 157 42.81 9.65 1.35
C SER A 157 42.62 9.19 2.81
N SER A 158 41.58 9.67 3.49
CA SER A 158 41.23 9.28 4.85
C SER A 158 40.05 8.32 4.83
N ILE A 159 40.03 7.37 5.78
CA ILE A 159 38.93 6.41 5.97
C ILE A 159 37.59 7.18 6.08
N PRO A 160 36.57 6.84 5.28
CA PRO A 160 35.25 7.44 5.36
C PRO A 160 34.63 7.28 6.75
N SER A 161 34.06 8.35 7.29
CA SER A 161 33.38 8.33 8.59
C SER A 161 31.94 7.79 8.55
N SER A 162 31.40 7.54 7.36
CA SER A 162 30.06 6.98 7.14
C SER A 162 29.93 6.37 5.75
N ASN A 163 29.03 5.39 5.62
CA ASN A 163 28.73 4.67 4.37
C ASN A 163 29.99 4.09 3.71
N ILE A 164 30.89 3.52 4.50
CA ILE A 164 32.18 3.00 4.04
C ILE A 164 32.00 1.96 2.92
N ASP A 165 30.97 1.12 3.05
CA ASP A 165 30.55 0.10 2.07
C ASP A 165 30.22 0.64 0.67
N GLU A 166 29.96 1.95 0.53
CA GLU A 166 29.65 2.59 -0.75
C GLU A 166 30.88 3.16 -1.49
N TRP A 167 32.08 2.98 -0.93
CA TRP A 167 33.34 3.43 -1.50
C TRP A 167 34.08 2.24 -2.12
N SER A 168 34.72 2.46 -3.27
CA SER A 168 35.78 1.56 -3.74
C SER A 168 37.13 2.04 -3.23
N GLU A 169 38.07 1.11 -3.09
CA GLU A 169 39.39 1.34 -2.51
C GLU A 169 40.50 1.02 -3.49
N ASP A 170 41.57 1.81 -3.43
CA ASP A 170 42.75 1.67 -4.28
C ASP A 170 44.01 1.86 -3.43
N SER A 171 44.90 0.87 -3.49
CA SER A 171 46.21 0.87 -2.82
C SER A 171 47.38 1.25 -3.75
N GLY A 172 47.09 1.50 -5.03
CA GLY A 172 48.03 1.76 -6.13
C GLY A 172 48.57 0.50 -6.81
N SER A 173 48.05 -0.67 -6.45
CA SER A 173 48.38 -1.96 -7.07
C SER A 173 47.29 -3.03 -6.86
N LEU A 174 46.39 -2.80 -5.88
CA LEU A 174 45.18 -3.57 -5.64
C LEU A 174 43.98 -2.63 -5.71
N PHE A 175 42.86 -3.17 -6.17
CA PHE A 175 41.58 -2.49 -6.24
C PHE A 175 40.51 -3.29 -5.49
N GLU A 176 39.70 -2.61 -4.71
CA GLU A 176 38.54 -3.19 -4.02
C GLU A 176 37.27 -2.49 -4.50
N PRO A 177 36.31 -3.21 -5.09
CA PRO A 177 35.04 -2.62 -5.46
C PRO A 177 34.18 -2.39 -4.21
N ARG A 178 33.14 -1.56 -4.37
CA ARG A 178 32.05 -1.44 -3.39
C ARG A 178 31.51 -2.80 -2.95
N GLU A 179 31.06 -2.87 -1.70
CA GLU A 179 30.51 -4.09 -1.09
C GLU A 179 29.37 -4.69 -1.90
N ASP A 180 28.48 -3.85 -2.41
CA ASP A 180 27.31 -4.24 -3.21
C ASP A 180 27.63 -4.72 -4.64
N HIS A 181 28.91 -4.80 -5.00
CA HIS A 181 29.37 -5.33 -6.28
C HIS A 181 30.33 -6.53 -6.15
N LYS A 182 30.83 -6.83 -4.96
CA LYS A 182 31.86 -7.87 -4.74
C LYS A 182 31.43 -9.25 -5.24
N GLY A 183 30.19 -9.65 -4.97
CA GLY A 183 29.64 -10.94 -5.40
C GLY A 183 29.37 -10.98 -6.91
N ASN A 184 28.89 -9.89 -7.48
CA ASN A 184 28.66 -9.74 -8.92
C ASN A 184 29.98 -9.85 -9.70
N LEU A 185 31.04 -9.20 -9.19
CA LEU A 185 32.39 -9.29 -9.73
C LEU A 185 32.92 -10.72 -9.63
N ALA A 186 32.75 -11.38 -8.49
CA ALA A 186 33.18 -12.76 -8.30
C ALA A 186 32.53 -13.71 -9.31
N ARG A 187 31.19 -13.67 -9.45
CA ARG A 187 30.46 -14.49 -10.43
C ARG A 187 30.82 -14.15 -11.87
N THR A 188 31.19 -12.91 -12.15
CA THR A 188 31.73 -12.48 -13.45
C THR A 188 33.08 -13.12 -13.73
N ALA A 189 33.99 -13.13 -12.76
CA ALA A 189 35.31 -13.75 -12.90
C ALA A 189 35.18 -15.26 -13.14
N PHE A 190 34.39 -15.96 -12.31
CA PHE A 190 34.13 -17.39 -12.49
C PHE A 190 33.51 -17.71 -13.86
N TYR A 191 32.55 -16.90 -14.30
CA TYR A 191 31.96 -17.00 -15.63
C TYR A 191 32.99 -16.84 -16.74
N PHE A 192 33.76 -15.76 -16.71
CA PHE A 192 34.67 -15.40 -17.79
C PHE A 192 35.71 -16.50 -18.02
N TYR A 193 36.40 -16.95 -16.96
CA TYR A 193 37.40 -18.00 -17.07
C TYR A 193 36.79 -19.40 -17.35
N THR A 194 35.49 -19.59 -17.13
CA THR A 194 34.78 -20.80 -17.57
C THR A 194 34.49 -20.75 -19.07
N MET A 195 33.89 -19.67 -19.56
CA MET A 195 33.42 -19.57 -20.95
C MET A 195 34.55 -19.35 -21.95
N HIS A 196 35.63 -18.71 -21.51
CA HIS A 196 36.80 -18.37 -22.33
C HIS A 196 38.01 -19.28 -22.09
N ALA A 197 37.82 -20.42 -21.42
CA ALA A 197 38.84 -21.44 -21.30
C ALA A 197 39.39 -21.84 -22.69
N GLY A 198 40.72 -21.85 -22.82
CA GLY A 198 41.41 -22.19 -24.06
C GLY A 198 41.47 -21.08 -25.11
N GLN A 199 41.01 -19.86 -24.79
CA GLN A 199 41.28 -18.67 -25.62
C GLN A 199 42.70 -18.14 -25.39
N ASN A 200 43.16 -17.27 -26.30
CA ASN A 200 44.50 -16.69 -26.21
C ASN A 200 44.53 -15.53 -25.21
N PHE A 201 45.50 -15.59 -24.29
CA PHE A 201 45.82 -14.54 -23.32
C PHE A 201 47.31 -14.20 -23.42
N ASP A 202 47.66 -13.02 -22.91
CA ASP A 202 49.03 -12.70 -22.55
C ASP A 202 49.52 -13.68 -21.47
N SER A 203 50.82 -13.97 -21.49
CA SER A 203 51.44 -14.99 -20.62
C SER A 203 51.09 -14.77 -19.14
N GLY A 204 50.48 -15.78 -18.52
CA GLY A 204 50.11 -15.78 -17.10
C GLY A 204 48.79 -15.07 -16.80
N LYS A 205 48.04 -14.62 -17.81
CA LYS A 205 46.72 -14.00 -17.66
C LYS A 205 45.55 -14.92 -17.99
N GLU A 206 45.83 -16.14 -18.43
CA GLU A 206 44.86 -17.22 -18.68
C GLU A 206 44.32 -17.87 -17.40
N VAL A 207 44.87 -17.55 -16.24
CA VAL A 207 44.47 -18.08 -14.92
C VAL A 207 43.71 -17.04 -14.11
N ILE A 208 42.62 -17.46 -13.46
CA ILE A 208 41.76 -16.57 -12.65
C ILE A 208 42.53 -15.87 -11.52
N THR A 209 43.58 -16.52 -10.99
CA THR A 209 44.44 -15.96 -9.94
C THR A 209 45.27 -14.76 -10.39
N ALA A 210 45.36 -14.49 -11.71
CA ALA A 210 45.94 -13.26 -12.22
C ALA A 210 45.03 -12.04 -11.98
N LEU A 211 43.72 -12.27 -11.82
CA LEU A 211 42.70 -11.24 -11.59
C LEU A 211 42.49 -10.94 -10.10
N ALA A 212 42.44 -11.99 -9.27
CA ALA A 212 42.21 -11.90 -7.83
C ALA A 212 42.54 -13.24 -7.16
N ASP A 213 42.78 -13.23 -5.85
CA ASP A 213 42.87 -14.48 -5.10
C ASP A 213 41.57 -15.28 -5.21
N LEU A 214 41.71 -16.58 -5.46
CA LEU A 214 40.59 -17.48 -5.74
C LEU A 214 39.68 -17.63 -4.50
N GLN A 215 40.27 -17.65 -3.30
CA GLN A 215 39.52 -17.74 -2.04
C GLN A 215 38.79 -16.44 -1.73
N THR A 216 39.40 -15.28 -2.01
CA THR A 216 38.74 -13.96 -1.89
C THR A 216 37.49 -13.89 -2.78
N LEU A 217 37.59 -14.26 -4.06
CA LEU A 217 36.43 -14.29 -4.96
C LEU A 217 35.32 -15.21 -4.42
N TYR A 218 35.67 -16.34 -3.83
CA TYR A 218 34.66 -17.23 -3.24
C TYR A 218 34.01 -16.64 -1.98
N GLN A 219 34.78 -15.94 -1.12
CA GLN A 219 34.20 -15.26 0.04
C GLN A 219 33.26 -14.13 -0.38
N TRP A 220 33.67 -13.31 -1.36
CA TRP A 220 32.81 -12.28 -1.93
C TRP A 220 31.53 -12.85 -2.56
N HIS A 221 31.63 -13.98 -3.24
CA HIS A 221 30.45 -14.70 -3.77
C HIS A 221 29.46 -15.12 -2.69
N LEU A 222 29.95 -15.52 -1.51
CA LEU A 222 29.10 -15.95 -0.37
C LEU A 222 28.54 -14.76 0.41
N ALA A 223 29.33 -13.69 0.58
CA ALA A 223 28.96 -12.50 1.33
C ALA A 223 27.94 -11.62 0.59
N ASP A 224 28.04 -11.53 -0.73
CA ASP A 224 27.12 -10.80 -1.61
C ASP A 224 26.36 -11.81 -2.53
N PRO A 225 25.26 -12.41 -2.04
CA PRO A 225 24.51 -13.42 -2.77
C PRO A 225 23.74 -12.83 -3.96
N VAL A 226 23.43 -13.66 -4.96
CA VAL A 226 22.66 -13.21 -6.13
C VAL A 226 21.32 -12.59 -5.72
N ASP A 227 21.15 -11.31 -6.08
CA ASP A 227 19.95 -10.54 -5.78
C ASP A 227 18.98 -10.43 -6.98
N ALA A 228 17.90 -9.66 -6.81
CA ALA A 228 16.92 -9.45 -7.87
C ALA A 228 17.49 -8.64 -9.05
N HIS A 229 18.40 -7.69 -8.76
CA HIS A 229 19.00 -6.82 -9.76
C HIS A 229 19.94 -7.63 -10.68
N GLU A 230 20.78 -8.49 -10.12
CA GLU A 230 21.71 -9.33 -10.86
C GLU A 230 20.99 -10.40 -11.69
N ARG A 231 19.91 -11.01 -11.17
CA ARG A 231 19.04 -11.91 -11.96
C ARG A 231 18.42 -11.21 -13.16
N GLU A 232 17.94 -9.98 -12.96
CA GLU A 232 17.36 -9.15 -14.02
C GLU A 232 18.42 -8.80 -15.08
N ARG A 233 19.61 -8.35 -14.64
CA ARG A 233 20.75 -8.07 -15.51
C ARG A 233 21.11 -9.29 -16.35
N ASN A 234 21.24 -10.46 -15.74
CA ASN A 234 21.56 -11.72 -16.42
C ASN A 234 20.53 -12.08 -17.49
N ARG A 235 19.23 -11.88 -17.23
CA ARG A 235 18.17 -12.09 -18.21
C ARG A 235 18.22 -11.09 -19.36
N ARG A 236 18.54 -9.82 -19.09
CA ARG A 236 18.67 -8.79 -20.13
C ARG A 236 19.91 -8.98 -20.98
N ALA A 237 21.02 -9.38 -20.36
CA ALA A 237 22.24 -9.78 -21.07
C ALA A 237 21.94 -11.00 -21.95
N ALA A 238 21.26 -12.03 -21.44
CA ALA A 238 20.80 -13.15 -22.26
C ALA A 238 19.93 -12.69 -23.42
N LYS A 239 18.96 -11.80 -23.20
CA LYS A 239 18.13 -11.27 -24.29
C LYS A 239 18.95 -10.49 -25.34
N ALA A 240 20.00 -9.80 -24.92
CA ALA A 240 20.86 -9.02 -25.80
C ALA A 240 21.85 -9.88 -26.60
N GLN A 241 22.55 -10.82 -25.96
CA GLN A 241 23.64 -11.59 -26.56
C GLN A 241 23.41 -13.11 -26.60
N GLY A 242 22.23 -13.61 -26.25
CA GLY A 242 21.81 -15.00 -26.46
C GLY A 242 22.06 -15.97 -25.30
N ASN A 243 22.98 -15.68 -24.38
CA ASN A 243 23.38 -16.61 -23.32
C ASN A 243 23.26 -16.05 -21.88
N PHE A 244 23.03 -16.93 -20.92
CA PHE A 244 23.04 -16.63 -19.49
C PHE A 244 24.42 -16.89 -18.87
N ASN A 245 24.72 -16.20 -17.77
CA ASN A 245 25.74 -16.62 -16.82
C ASN A 245 25.16 -17.71 -15.90
N PRO A 246 25.64 -18.97 -15.96
CA PRO A 246 25.12 -20.07 -15.14
C PRO A 246 25.39 -19.89 -13.65
N TYR A 247 26.44 -19.17 -13.25
CA TYR A 247 26.75 -18.93 -11.83
C TYR A 247 25.82 -17.90 -11.17
N ILE A 248 25.05 -17.16 -11.97
CA ILE A 248 23.94 -16.33 -11.48
C ILE A 248 22.63 -17.13 -11.45
N VAL A 249 22.45 -18.09 -12.37
CA VAL A 249 21.26 -18.96 -12.42
C VAL A 249 21.26 -19.98 -11.28
N ASP A 250 22.41 -20.62 -11.04
CA ASP A 250 22.64 -21.54 -9.93
C ASP A 250 23.99 -21.20 -9.27
N PRO A 251 23.98 -20.38 -8.21
CA PRO A 251 25.18 -20.00 -7.47
C PRO A 251 25.97 -21.19 -6.91
N SER A 252 25.30 -22.31 -6.62
CA SER A 252 25.97 -23.51 -6.09
C SER A 252 26.99 -24.11 -7.05
N LEU A 253 26.89 -23.77 -8.35
CA LEU A 253 27.84 -24.22 -9.36
C LEU A 253 29.24 -23.65 -9.16
N VAL A 254 29.42 -22.51 -8.48
CA VAL A 254 30.75 -21.93 -8.24
C VAL A 254 31.62 -22.92 -7.45
N ALA A 255 31.12 -23.42 -6.32
CA ALA A 255 31.86 -24.37 -5.50
C ALA A 255 32.18 -25.66 -6.25
N LYS A 256 31.17 -26.25 -6.92
CA LYS A 256 31.32 -27.49 -7.70
C LYS A 256 32.31 -27.33 -8.85
N ALA A 257 32.25 -26.21 -9.58
CA ALA A 257 33.06 -25.97 -10.76
C ALA A 257 34.49 -25.58 -10.42
N TRP A 258 34.73 -24.93 -9.28
CA TRP A 258 36.05 -24.39 -8.91
C TRP A 258 36.74 -25.13 -7.78
N GLY A 259 36.13 -26.20 -7.25
CA GLY A 259 36.77 -27.09 -6.28
C GLY A 259 36.86 -26.49 -4.89
N PHE A 260 36.04 -25.50 -4.59
CA PHE A 260 35.81 -25.09 -3.20
C PHE A 260 35.03 -26.19 -2.50
N ALA A 261 35.24 -26.34 -1.18
CA ALA A 261 34.28 -27.06 -0.39
C ALA A 261 32.89 -26.45 -0.69
N PRO A 262 31.89 -27.23 -1.13
CA PRO A 262 30.53 -26.71 -1.22
C PRO A 262 30.22 -25.99 0.08
N ALA A 263 29.48 -24.87 0.02
CA ALA A 263 28.89 -24.27 1.21
C ALA A 263 28.43 -25.44 2.09
N GLY A 264 28.94 -25.49 3.32
CA GLY A 264 28.82 -26.68 4.16
C GLY A 264 27.37 -27.18 4.19
N PRO A 265 27.13 -28.45 4.57
CA PRO A 265 25.78 -29.01 4.70
C PRO A 265 24.79 -27.97 5.23
N THR A 266 23.70 -27.73 4.49
CA THR A 266 22.63 -26.85 4.94
C THR A 266 21.51 -27.68 5.54
N VAL A 267 21.01 -27.28 6.71
CA VAL A 267 19.89 -27.93 7.38
C VAL A 267 18.60 -27.12 7.23
N THR A 268 17.50 -27.83 7.00
CA THR A 268 16.15 -27.29 6.80
C THR A 268 15.12 -28.21 7.45
N PHE A 269 13.91 -27.73 7.72
CA PHE A 269 12.76 -28.62 7.85
C PHE A 269 12.36 -29.17 6.47
N ALA A 270 11.92 -30.42 6.41
CA ALA A 270 11.47 -31.05 5.16
C ALA A 270 10.16 -30.44 4.62
N ALA A 271 9.36 -29.83 5.51
CA ALA A 271 8.15 -29.10 5.19
C ALA A 271 8.07 -27.85 6.07
N ALA A 272 7.41 -26.79 5.61
CA ALA A 272 7.18 -25.58 6.42
C ALA A 272 5.99 -25.73 7.39
N THR A 273 5.09 -26.68 7.14
CA THR A 273 3.88 -26.87 7.94
C THR A 273 3.54 -28.35 8.09
N GLY A 274 2.73 -28.67 9.10
CA GLY A 274 2.01 -29.93 9.21
C GLY A 274 0.87 -29.85 10.21
N SER A 275 0.16 -30.96 10.42
CA SER A 275 -1.00 -30.97 11.31
C SER A 275 -1.20 -32.32 11.97
N ILE A 276 -1.81 -32.29 13.15
CA ILE A 276 -2.20 -33.46 13.94
C ILE A 276 -3.50 -33.14 14.69
N VAL A 277 -4.28 -34.17 15.04
CA VAL A 277 -5.47 -34.01 15.90
C VAL A 277 -5.03 -34.23 17.34
N GLU A 278 -5.50 -33.41 18.28
CA GLU A 278 -5.11 -33.53 19.70
C GLU A 278 -5.61 -34.82 20.36
N GLY A 279 -6.85 -35.21 20.06
CA GLY A 279 -7.54 -36.37 20.63
C GLY A 279 -8.19 -36.04 21.98
N ASN A 280 -9.21 -36.81 22.37
CA ASN A 280 -10.02 -36.48 23.55
C ASN A 280 -9.38 -36.77 24.93
N GLY A 281 -8.04 -36.93 25.01
CA GLY A 281 -7.34 -37.33 26.23
C GLY A 281 -6.00 -38.05 26.00
N GLY A 282 -5.09 -37.95 26.97
CA GLY A 282 -3.78 -38.60 26.92
C GLY A 282 -2.77 -37.81 26.09
N THR A 283 -1.79 -38.48 25.48
CA THR A 283 -0.79 -37.82 24.62
C THR A 283 -0.58 -38.52 23.29
N SER A 284 -0.36 -37.70 22.25
CA SER A 284 -0.01 -38.11 20.89
C SER A 284 1.38 -37.57 20.53
N SER A 285 2.04 -38.14 19.52
CA SER A 285 3.35 -37.67 19.06
C SER A 285 3.29 -37.21 17.60
N TYR A 286 3.74 -35.98 17.36
CA TYR A 286 3.96 -35.44 16.02
C TYR A 286 5.46 -35.45 15.69
N THR A 287 5.82 -35.92 14.50
CA THR A 287 7.22 -36.02 14.06
C THR A 287 7.48 -35.06 12.90
N ALA A 288 8.36 -34.07 13.13
CA ALA A 288 8.88 -33.22 12.08
C ALA A 288 10.20 -33.79 11.54
N THR A 289 10.38 -33.75 10.22
CA THR A 289 11.60 -34.23 9.56
C THR A 289 12.51 -33.06 9.23
N LEU A 290 13.80 -33.21 9.49
CA LEU A 290 14.87 -32.29 9.15
C LEU A 290 15.71 -32.90 8.04
N SER A 291 16.06 -32.10 7.03
CA SER A 291 16.89 -32.52 5.90
C SER A 291 18.19 -31.74 5.89
N VAL A 292 19.30 -32.43 5.62
CA VAL A 292 20.62 -31.83 5.42
C VAL A 292 21.18 -32.16 4.03
N SER A 293 21.65 -31.14 3.32
CA SER A 293 22.20 -31.28 1.97
C SER A 293 23.35 -30.29 1.71
N PRO A 294 24.50 -30.72 1.16
CA PRO A 294 24.89 -32.12 0.92
C PRO A 294 25.00 -32.92 2.25
N ALA A 295 25.15 -34.25 2.16
CA ALA A 295 25.39 -35.06 3.36
C ALA A 295 26.68 -34.59 4.08
N PRO A 296 26.67 -34.45 5.42
CA PRO A 296 27.82 -33.99 6.15
C PRO A 296 28.94 -35.03 6.10
N THR A 297 30.20 -34.59 6.12
CA THR A 297 31.39 -35.46 6.10
C THR A 297 31.92 -35.78 7.50
N ALA A 298 31.42 -35.09 8.52
CA ALA A 298 31.68 -35.30 9.94
C ALA A 298 30.39 -35.04 10.74
N THR A 299 30.39 -35.35 12.04
CA THR A 299 29.22 -35.10 12.89
C THR A 299 28.93 -33.61 13.02
N LEU A 300 27.68 -33.21 12.79
CA LEU A 300 27.19 -31.84 12.96
C LEU A 300 25.90 -31.83 13.78
N THR A 301 25.65 -30.74 14.51
CA THR A 301 24.47 -30.59 15.36
C THR A 301 23.73 -29.29 15.08
N VAL A 302 22.42 -29.28 15.32
CA VAL A 302 21.55 -28.10 15.33
C VAL A 302 20.51 -28.25 16.43
N GLU A 303 20.03 -27.16 17.00
CA GLU A 303 18.93 -27.19 17.97
C GLU A 303 17.59 -26.88 17.31
N VAL A 304 16.54 -27.55 17.79
CA VAL A 304 15.15 -27.23 17.47
C VAL A 304 14.45 -26.77 18.74
N ALA A 305 14.02 -25.51 18.76
CA ALA A 305 13.31 -24.89 19.86
C ALA A 305 11.88 -24.51 19.45
N VAL A 306 11.00 -24.24 20.43
CA VAL A 306 9.69 -23.64 20.17
C VAL A 306 9.79 -22.12 20.24
N ASP A 307 9.26 -21.46 19.22
CA ASP A 307 9.04 -20.01 19.22
C ASP A 307 7.69 -19.71 19.88
N ALA A 308 7.70 -19.60 21.21
CA ALA A 308 6.48 -19.39 22.01
C ALA A 308 5.78 -18.06 21.72
N ALA A 309 6.50 -17.04 21.23
CA ALA A 309 5.91 -15.74 20.90
C ALA A 309 5.06 -15.79 19.62
N ASN A 310 5.31 -16.77 18.76
CA ASN A 310 4.60 -16.97 17.49
C ASN A 310 3.82 -18.30 17.44
N SER A 311 3.61 -18.93 18.60
CA SER A 311 2.73 -20.10 18.78
C SER A 311 1.43 -19.65 19.45
N THR A 312 0.30 -20.24 19.09
CA THR A 312 -0.98 -20.00 19.81
C THR A 312 -1.24 -21.05 20.87
N ALA A 313 -0.78 -22.28 20.63
CA ALA A 313 -0.83 -23.37 21.60
C ALA A 313 0.13 -23.11 22.76
N THR A 314 -0.21 -23.63 23.93
CA THR A 314 0.48 -23.41 25.19
C THR A 314 0.96 -24.71 25.84
N SER A 315 2.19 -24.69 26.36
CA SER A 315 2.73 -25.81 27.15
C SER A 315 2.54 -25.54 28.66
N PRO A 316 2.06 -26.51 29.46
CA PRO A 316 1.83 -27.92 29.12
C PRO A 316 0.36 -28.24 28.81
N SER A 317 -0.48 -27.26 28.45
CA SER A 317 -1.90 -27.53 28.17
C SER A 317 -2.03 -28.39 26.93
N ASP A 318 -1.57 -27.88 25.80
CA ASP A 318 -1.92 -28.38 24.46
C ASP A 318 -0.76 -29.21 23.88
N TYR A 319 0.46 -28.93 24.35
CA TYR A 319 1.66 -29.70 23.99
C TYR A 319 2.70 -29.72 25.11
N THR A 320 3.66 -30.63 25.02
CA THR A 320 4.91 -30.58 25.79
C THR A 320 6.12 -30.69 24.87
N TYR A 321 7.09 -29.80 25.05
CA TYR A 321 8.32 -29.79 24.25
C TYR A 321 9.50 -29.27 25.07
N THR A 322 10.64 -29.96 24.98
CA THR A 322 11.93 -29.47 25.44
C THR A 322 12.82 -29.28 24.22
N THR A 323 13.63 -28.22 24.19
CA THR A 323 14.60 -27.98 23.11
C THR A 323 15.42 -29.24 22.86
N GLN A 324 15.45 -29.69 21.60
CA GLN A 324 16.15 -30.91 21.19
C GLN A 324 17.39 -30.53 20.39
N THR A 325 18.54 -31.11 20.75
CA THR A 325 19.74 -31.07 19.91
C THR A 325 19.71 -32.24 18.94
N VAL A 326 19.60 -31.94 17.65
CA VAL A 326 19.58 -32.92 16.57
C VAL A 326 21.00 -33.12 16.04
N THR A 327 21.43 -34.38 15.94
CA THR A 327 22.78 -34.77 15.49
C THR A 327 22.71 -35.49 14.15
N PHE A 328 23.44 -34.99 13.16
CA PHE A 328 23.66 -35.67 11.89
C PHE A 328 25.07 -36.28 11.88
N ALA A 329 25.14 -37.61 11.83
CA ALA A 329 26.42 -38.30 11.61
C ALA A 329 26.87 -38.17 10.15
N ALA A 330 28.16 -38.42 9.88
CA ALA A 330 28.68 -38.40 8.52
C ALA A 330 27.85 -39.28 7.57
N GLY A 331 27.43 -38.73 6.43
CA GLY A 331 26.59 -39.40 5.44
C GLY A 331 25.08 -39.35 5.69
N GLN A 332 24.61 -38.89 6.86
CA GLN A 332 23.17 -38.79 7.13
C GLN A 332 22.56 -37.54 6.50
N THR A 333 21.48 -37.70 5.73
CA THR A 333 20.78 -36.59 5.07
C THR A 333 19.46 -36.21 5.72
N SER A 334 19.00 -36.97 6.72
CA SER A 334 17.72 -36.72 7.38
C SER A 334 17.76 -37.13 8.85
N GLN A 335 17.04 -36.38 9.68
CA GLN A 335 16.76 -36.68 11.09
C GLN A 335 15.33 -36.26 11.43
N THR A 336 14.85 -36.66 12.60
CA THR A 336 13.51 -36.30 13.06
C THR A 336 13.53 -35.67 14.45
N VAL A 337 12.58 -34.79 14.70
CA VAL A 337 12.32 -34.20 16.01
C VAL A 337 10.85 -34.48 16.38
N THR A 338 10.60 -34.78 17.66
CA THR A 338 9.26 -35.16 18.13
C THR A 338 8.67 -34.09 19.03
N LEU A 339 7.40 -33.75 18.78
CA LEU A 339 6.57 -32.89 19.59
C LEU A 339 5.46 -33.74 20.23
N THR A 340 5.29 -33.66 21.55
CA THR A 340 4.20 -34.34 22.25
C THR A 340 3.00 -33.43 22.30
N ILE A 341 1.85 -33.90 21.81
CA ILE A 341 0.56 -33.21 21.85
C ILE A 341 -0.24 -33.81 23.00
N ASN A 342 -0.85 -32.96 23.83
CA ASN A 342 -1.73 -33.41 24.89
C ASN A 342 -3.15 -33.25 24.39
N GLY A 343 -3.95 -34.29 24.54
CA GLY A 343 -5.36 -34.23 24.20
C GLY A 343 -6.22 -33.95 25.43
N ASP A 344 -7.32 -33.23 25.26
CA ASP A 344 -8.32 -33.03 26.31
C ASP A 344 -9.76 -33.09 25.80
N THR A 345 -10.72 -32.43 26.44
CA THR A 345 -12.15 -32.48 26.00
C THR A 345 -12.76 -31.09 25.88
N GLN A 346 -11.90 -30.06 25.85
CA GLN A 346 -12.27 -28.67 25.89
C GLN A 346 -12.38 -28.13 24.46
N PRO A 347 -13.58 -27.74 24.02
CA PRO A 347 -13.74 -27.15 22.70
C PRO A 347 -12.94 -25.86 22.56
N GLU A 348 -11.97 -25.86 21.66
CA GLU A 348 -11.12 -24.72 21.35
C GLU A 348 -10.95 -24.48 19.84
N ALA A 349 -10.16 -23.48 19.45
CA ALA A 349 -9.83 -23.25 18.05
C ALA A 349 -8.63 -24.12 17.65
N ASP A 350 -8.45 -24.38 16.35
CA ASP A 350 -7.18 -24.97 15.89
C ASP A 350 -6.02 -24.05 16.28
N GLU A 351 -5.01 -24.62 16.92
CA GLU A 351 -3.87 -23.89 17.45
C GLU A 351 -2.57 -24.25 16.72
N THR A 352 -1.52 -23.45 16.88
CA THR A 352 -0.22 -23.69 16.24
C THR A 352 0.93 -23.74 17.24
N VAL A 353 1.86 -24.66 17.00
CA VAL A 353 3.20 -24.70 17.62
C VAL A 353 4.23 -24.45 16.54
N ARG A 354 5.02 -23.38 16.68
CA ARG A 354 6.12 -23.05 15.75
C ARG A 354 7.44 -23.61 16.27
N LEU A 355 8.01 -24.57 15.53
CA LEU A 355 9.37 -25.07 15.76
C LEU A 355 10.37 -24.27 14.91
N VAL A 356 11.52 -23.91 15.47
CA VAL A 356 12.57 -23.13 14.78
C VAL A 356 13.95 -23.78 14.91
N LEU A 357 14.74 -23.71 13.85
CA LEU A 357 16.15 -24.11 13.86
C LEU A 357 17.03 -23.00 14.43
N GLN A 358 17.92 -23.34 15.35
CA GLN A 358 18.86 -22.41 15.97
C GLN A 358 20.18 -23.11 16.35
N ASN A 359 21.20 -22.32 16.73
CA ASN A 359 22.45 -22.82 17.31
C ASN A 359 23.13 -23.94 16.49
N ALA A 360 23.19 -23.79 15.15
CA ALA A 360 23.89 -24.75 14.30
C ALA A 360 25.39 -24.78 14.62
N ALA A 361 25.97 -25.99 14.66
CA ALA A 361 27.40 -26.19 14.87
C ALA A 361 28.22 -25.63 13.70
N ALA A 362 29.49 -25.27 13.98
CA ALA A 362 30.41 -24.81 12.95
C ALA A 362 30.51 -25.80 11.78
N GLY A 363 30.34 -25.29 10.56
CA GLY A 363 30.30 -26.11 9.33
C GLY A 363 28.91 -26.56 8.88
N LEU A 364 27.86 -26.26 9.65
CA LEU A 364 26.44 -26.42 9.28
C LEU A 364 25.79 -25.04 9.14
N SER A 365 25.05 -24.81 8.06
CA SER A 365 24.29 -23.57 7.87
C SER A 365 22.79 -23.84 7.91
N ILE A 366 22.00 -22.94 8.51
CA ILE A 366 20.54 -23.05 8.52
C ILE A 366 20.00 -22.38 7.24
N ALA A 367 19.17 -23.09 6.49
CA ALA A 367 18.52 -22.58 5.28
C ALA A 367 16.99 -22.62 5.45
N SER A 368 16.27 -22.01 4.50
CA SER A 368 14.81 -22.05 4.47
C SER A 368 14.28 -23.36 3.88
N PRO A 369 13.20 -23.95 4.44
CA PRO A 369 12.45 -23.46 5.59
C PRO A 369 13.18 -23.75 6.92
N ASN A 370 13.39 -22.70 7.71
CA ASN A 370 14.05 -22.76 9.02
C ASN A 370 13.06 -22.79 10.20
N ALA A 371 11.76 -22.73 9.89
CA ALA A 371 10.67 -22.87 10.83
C ALA A 371 9.65 -23.90 10.30
N HIS A 372 8.94 -24.54 11.22
CA HIS A 372 7.89 -25.51 10.94
C HIS A 372 6.68 -25.25 11.85
N ASP A 373 5.56 -24.89 11.24
CA ASP A 373 4.30 -24.64 11.97
C ASP A 373 3.47 -25.92 12.02
N VAL A 374 3.27 -26.45 13.23
CA VAL A 374 2.40 -27.60 13.49
C VAL A 374 1.04 -27.11 13.92
N THR A 375 0.00 -27.35 13.13
CA THR A 375 -1.39 -27.11 13.53
C THR A 375 -1.90 -28.27 14.36
N ILE A 376 -2.24 -27.99 15.62
CA ILE A 376 -3.00 -28.88 16.49
C ILE A 376 -4.48 -28.62 16.16
N ARG A 377 -5.14 -29.64 15.61
CA ARG A 377 -6.54 -29.55 15.20
C ARG A 377 -7.41 -30.08 16.33
N ASN A 378 -8.39 -29.26 16.70
CA ASN A 378 -9.34 -29.62 17.74
C ASN A 378 -10.37 -30.64 17.21
N ASP A 379 -10.63 -31.70 17.99
CA ASP A 379 -11.67 -32.72 17.73
C ASP A 379 -12.80 -32.78 18.77
N ASP A 380 -12.84 -31.83 19.70
CA ASP A 380 -13.88 -31.69 20.72
C ASP A 380 -15.10 -30.87 20.26
N GLY A 381 -15.08 -30.41 19.02
CA GLY A 381 -16.16 -29.64 18.40
C GLY A 381 -16.01 -28.12 18.56
N GLN A 382 -16.95 -27.35 18.01
CA GLN A 382 -16.88 -25.88 18.08
C GLN A 382 -17.24 -25.38 19.48
N PRO A 383 -16.52 -24.37 20.02
CA PRO A 383 -16.85 -23.79 21.31
C PRO A 383 -18.26 -23.18 21.30
N PRO A 384 -18.96 -23.14 22.45
CA PRO A 384 -20.16 -22.33 22.60
C PRO A 384 -19.86 -20.88 22.20
N LEU A 385 -20.73 -20.29 21.39
CA LEU A 385 -20.57 -18.93 20.89
C LEU A 385 -21.57 -18.00 21.58
N VAL A 386 -21.10 -16.84 22.05
CA VAL A 386 -21.93 -15.81 22.66
C VAL A 386 -21.95 -14.53 21.82
N SER A 387 -23.15 -13.98 21.58
CA SER A 387 -23.34 -12.75 20.81
C SER A 387 -24.55 -11.96 21.29
N PHE A 388 -24.66 -10.68 20.90
CA PHE A 388 -25.95 -10.00 20.96
C PHE A 388 -26.95 -10.69 20.00
N ALA A 389 -28.23 -10.70 20.36
CA ALA A 389 -29.29 -11.23 19.51
C ALA A 389 -29.58 -10.33 18.30
N ALA A 390 -29.22 -9.05 18.37
CA ALA A 390 -29.38 -8.06 17.30
C ALA A 390 -28.21 -7.06 17.32
N ALA A 391 -27.80 -6.57 16.16
CA ALA A 391 -26.72 -5.58 16.04
C ALA A 391 -27.20 -4.14 16.29
N THR A 392 -28.49 -3.86 16.13
CA THR A 392 -29.08 -2.53 16.30
C THR A 392 -30.46 -2.61 16.94
N GLY A 393 -30.90 -1.49 17.53
CA GLY A 393 -32.27 -1.28 17.98
C GLY A 393 -32.53 0.20 18.23
N SER A 394 -33.78 0.54 18.55
CA SER A 394 -34.16 1.93 18.81
C SER A 394 -35.22 2.03 19.89
N ILE A 395 -35.19 3.11 20.65
CA ILE A 395 -36.22 3.47 21.62
C ILE A 395 -36.44 4.97 21.61
N VAL A 396 -37.67 5.40 21.89
CA VAL A 396 -38.00 6.82 22.08
C VAL A 396 -37.58 7.25 23.48
N GLU A 397 -36.95 8.40 23.58
CA GLU A 397 -36.46 9.01 24.83
C GLU A 397 -37.58 9.30 25.83
N GLY A 398 -38.62 9.98 25.35
CA GLY A 398 -39.79 10.38 26.12
C GLY A 398 -39.58 11.71 26.83
N ASN A 399 -40.62 12.54 26.91
CA ASN A 399 -40.48 13.91 27.42
C ASN A 399 -40.19 14.06 28.94
N SER A 400 -40.13 12.95 29.70
CA SER A 400 -39.85 12.92 31.14
C SER A 400 -39.75 11.48 31.67
N GLY A 401 -39.08 11.30 32.81
CA GLY A 401 -39.06 10.01 33.52
C GLY A 401 -38.02 9.06 32.94
N THR A 402 -38.26 7.75 32.98
CA THR A 402 -37.34 6.77 32.40
C THR A 402 -38.08 5.67 31.65
N SER A 403 -37.44 5.19 30.58
CA SER A 403 -37.86 4.05 29.76
C SER A 403 -36.82 2.93 29.85
N SER A 404 -37.24 1.67 29.76
CA SER A 404 -36.32 0.53 29.77
C SER A 404 -36.21 -0.09 28.39
N TYR A 405 -34.98 -0.18 27.87
CA TYR A 405 -34.65 -0.92 26.68
C TYR A 405 -33.94 -2.23 27.04
N THR A 406 -34.28 -3.31 26.34
CA THR A 406 -33.67 -4.63 26.54
C THR A 406 -33.15 -5.19 25.22
N VAL A 407 -31.90 -5.63 25.21
CA VAL A 407 -31.33 -6.49 24.17
C VAL A 407 -30.83 -7.77 24.80
N ASN A 408 -31.15 -8.92 24.20
CA ASN A 408 -30.67 -10.20 24.71
C ASN A 408 -29.26 -10.50 24.21
N VAL A 409 -28.47 -11.13 25.06
CA VAL A 409 -27.27 -11.89 24.69
C VAL A 409 -27.65 -13.35 24.64
N VAL A 410 -27.23 -14.06 23.59
CA VAL A 410 -27.63 -15.43 23.28
C VAL A 410 -26.42 -16.33 23.08
N LEU A 411 -26.58 -17.60 23.42
CA LEU A 411 -25.65 -18.67 23.09
C LEU A 411 -26.07 -19.40 21.82
N SER A 412 -25.10 -19.78 21.01
CA SER A 412 -25.24 -20.69 19.87
C SER A 412 -24.11 -21.72 19.87
N GLY A 413 -24.28 -22.84 19.15
CA GLY A 413 -23.30 -23.92 19.12
C GLY A 413 -23.46 -24.95 20.25
N ALA A 414 -22.35 -25.53 20.70
CA ALA A 414 -22.33 -26.54 21.75
C ALA A 414 -22.77 -25.99 23.12
N ALA A 415 -23.23 -26.86 24.01
CA ALA A 415 -23.55 -26.44 25.37
C ALA A 415 -22.25 -26.12 26.15
N PRO A 416 -22.18 -25.00 26.88
CA PRO A 416 -21.00 -24.70 27.69
C PRO A 416 -20.77 -25.77 28.76
N THR A 417 -19.52 -26.15 28.94
CA THR A 417 -19.08 -27.22 29.86
C THR A 417 -19.16 -26.81 31.34
N GLY A 418 -19.37 -25.51 31.61
CA GLY A 418 -19.56 -24.95 32.94
C GLY A 418 -20.17 -23.55 32.90
N ALA A 419 -20.44 -22.98 34.08
CA ALA A 419 -20.90 -21.60 34.18
C ALA A 419 -19.81 -20.61 33.75
N PHE A 420 -20.20 -19.47 33.18
CA PHE A 420 -19.27 -18.40 32.80
C PHE A 420 -19.85 -17.02 33.06
N THR A 421 -18.97 -16.02 33.13
CA THR A 421 -19.37 -14.61 33.22
C THR A 421 -18.95 -13.83 31.98
N LEU A 422 -19.73 -12.83 31.58
CA LEU A 422 -19.50 -12.00 30.40
C LEU A 422 -19.68 -10.52 30.75
N PRO A 423 -18.60 -9.73 30.78
CA PRO A 423 -18.68 -8.28 30.98
C PRO A 423 -19.44 -7.60 29.84
N ILE A 424 -20.20 -6.57 30.15
CA ILE A 424 -20.88 -5.68 29.20
C ILE A 424 -20.43 -4.25 29.51
N SER A 425 -20.04 -3.51 28.47
CA SER A 425 -19.60 -2.12 28.60
C SER A 425 -20.19 -1.23 27.53
N VAL A 426 -20.05 0.07 27.70
CA VAL A 426 -20.33 1.06 26.66
C VAL A 426 -19.03 1.52 26.04
N ASP A 427 -19.00 1.58 24.71
CA ASP A 427 -17.97 2.26 23.95
C ASP A 427 -18.28 3.76 23.89
N ALA A 428 -17.73 4.53 24.83
CA ALA A 428 -17.95 5.97 24.91
C ALA A 428 -17.47 6.72 23.65
N ALA A 429 -16.45 6.24 22.95
CA ALA A 429 -15.96 6.88 21.73
C ALA A 429 -16.85 6.62 20.52
N GLY A 430 -17.59 5.50 20.53
CA GLY A 430 -18.55 5.11 19.51
C GLY A 430 -20.01 5.41 19.85
N SER A 431 -20.25 6.11 20.97
CA SER A 431 -21.58 6.55 21.42
C SER A 431 -21.66 8.07 21.31
N THR A 432 -22.86 8.60 21.08
CA THR A 432 -23.12 10.05 21.10
C THR A 432 -23.87 10.47 22.36
N ALA A 433 -24.66 9.57 22.94
CA ALA A 433 -25.35 9.78 24.21
C ALA A 433 -24.37 9.72 25.39
N ASP A 434 -24.63 10.52 26.42
CA ASP A 434 -23.86 10.59 27.64
C ASP A 434 -24.63 10.05 28.87
N ALA A 435 -24.11 10.28 30.08
CA ALA A 435 -24.70 9.76 31.31
C ALA A 435 -26.01 10.47 31.71
N THR A 436 -26.36 11.60 31.08
CA THR A 436 -27.68 12.23 31.24
C THR A 436 -28.78 11.44 30.56
N ASP A 437 -28.49 10.80 29.43
CA ASP A 437 -29.53 10.27 28.53
C ASP A 437 -29.79 8.79 28.80
N TYR A 438 -28.82 8.09 29.40
CA TYR A 438 -29.00 6.69 29.76
C TYR A 438 -28.20 6.23 30.98
N THR A 439 -28.56 5.05 31.48
CA THR A 439 -27.80 4.29 32.46
C THR A 439 -27.76 2.82 32.04
N LEU A 440 -26.56 2.26 31.89
CA LEU A 440 -26.39 0.82 31.67
C LEU A 440 -26.60 0.07 32.99
N ASN A 441 -27.69 -0.71 33.09
CA ASN A 441 -28.02 -1.44 34.31
C ASN A 441 -27.28 -2.78 34.42
N THR A 442 -26.92 -3.37 33.29
CA THR A 442 -26.28 -4.68 33.21
C THR A 442 -24.85 -4.55 32.74
N THR A 443 -23.89 -4.59 33.68
CA THR A 443 -22.45 -4.50 33.38
C THR A 443 -21.76 -5.86 33.31
N SER A 444 -22.45 -6.93 33.69
CA SER A 444 -21.98 -8.31 33.55
C SER A 444 -23.17 -9.27 33.52
N LEU A 445 -23.04 -10.34 32.73
CA LEU A 445 -23.96 -11.47 32.68
C LEU A 445 -23.32 -12.71 33.30
N SER A 446 -24.09 -13.51 34.03
CA SER A 446 -23.64 -14.78 34.60
C SER A 446 -24.52 -15.91 34.06
N PHE A 447 -23.95 -16.72 33.16
CA PHE A 447 -24.63 -17.84 32.54
C PHE A 447 -24.40 -19.10 33.39
N GLY A 448 -25.48 -19.62 33.97
CA GLY A 448 -25.48 -20.93 34.62
C GLY A 448 -25.59 -22.07 33.60
N ALA A 449 -25.43 -23.31 34.08
CA ALA A 449 -25.60 -24.50 33.23
C ALA A 449 -27.01 -24.53 32.59
N GLY A 450 -27.06 -24.68 31.27
CA GLY A 450 -28.30 -24.75 30.48
C GLY A 450 -28.99 -23.42 30.20
N VAL A 451 -28.47 -22.29 30.70
CA VAL A 451 -28.99 -20.95 30.35
C VAL A 451 -28.45 -20.54 28.98
N THR A 452 -29.33 -20.22 28.03
CA THR A 452 -28.94 -19.90 26.64
C THR A 452 -29.20 -18.45 26.24
N SER A 453 -29.89 -17.67 27.08
CA SER A 453 -30.13 -16.26 26.83
C SER A 453 -30.32 -15.47 28.12
N LEU A 454 -29.71 -14.29 28.19
CA LEU A 454 -29.89 -13.33 29.29
C LEU A 454 -30.04 -11.90 28.74
N PRO A 455 -30.88 -11.06 29.38
CA PRO A 455 -31.11 -9.69 28.94
C PRO A 455 -30.02 -8.73 29.42
N VAL A 456 -29.61 -7.80 28.56
CA VAL A 456 -28.90 -6.57 28.91
C VAL A 456 -29.92 -5.44 28.96
N GLN A 457 -30.02 -4.77 30.11
CA GLN A 457 -30.95 -3.67 30.33
C GLN A 457 -30.23 -2.33 30.32
N VAL A 458 -30.81 -1.39 29.58
CA VAL A 458 -30.44 0.02 29.53
C VAL A 458 -31.65 0.84 29.94
N THR A 459 -31.48 1.72 30.92
CA THR A 459 -32.47 2.74 31.27
C THR A 459 -32.19 3.97 30.42
N VAL A 460 -33.18 4.48 29.70
CA VAL A 460 -33.13 5.75 28.96
C VAL A 460 -33.86 6.79 29.78
N ASN A 461 -33.23 7.93 30.01
CA ASN A 461 -33.79 9.04 30.77
C ASN A 461 -34.47 9.98 29.80
N GLY A 462 -35.74 10.26 30.06
CA GLY A 462 -36.50 11.21 29.27
C GLY A 462 -36.37 12.62 29.83
N ASP A 463 -36.21 13.60 28.95
CA ASP A 463 -36.28 15.03 29.32
C ASP A 463 -37.04 15.84 28.26
N ALA A 464 -36.97 17.18 28.29
CA ALA A 464 -37.75 18.03 27.38
C ALA A 464 -36.84 18.86 26.45
N THR A 465 -35.57 18.48 26.34
CA THR A 465 -34.51 19.16 25.63
C THR A 465 -34.47 18.66 24.21
N ALA A 466 -34.64 19.58 23.27
CA ALA A 466 -34.55 19.19 21.88
C ALA A 466 -33.09 18.96 21.46
N GLU A 467 -32.75 17.69 21.27
CA GLU A 467 -31.44 17.25 20.82
C GLU A 467 -31.48 16.36 19.56
N PRO A 468 -30.34 16.07 18.91
CA PRO A 468 -30.29 15.07 17.85
C PRO A 468 -30.68 13.68 18.37
N ASN A 469 -31.03 12.75 17.48
CA ASN A 469 -31.06 11.34 17.88
C ASN A 469 -29.65 10.91 18.28
N GLU A 470 -29.57 10.16 19.36
CA GLU A 470 -28.31 9.74 19.92
C GLU A 470 -28.13 8.23 19.89
N THR A 471 -26.92 7.78 20.16
CA THR A 471 -26.57 6.36 20.13
C THR A 471 -25.79 5.93 21.36
N VAL A 472 -26.12 4.75 21.86
CA VAL A 472 -25.36 4.03 22.88
C VAL A 472 -24.83 2.74 22.26
N ARG A 473 -23.51 2.61 22.18
CA ARG A 473 -22.84 1.44 21.61
C ARG A 473 -22.38 0.49 22.70
N LEU A 474 -23.13 -0.59 22.91
CA LEU A 474 -22.81 -1.66 23.87
C LEU A 474 -21.80 -2.63 23.27
N LEU A 475 -20.88 -3.12 24.09
CA LEU A 475 -19.85 -4.10 23.73
C LEU A 475 -19.90 -5.32 24.63
N LEU A 476 -19.69 -6.50 24.03
CA LEU A 476 -19.33 -7.71 24.77
C LEU A 476 -17.85 -7.67 25.16
N GLY A 477 -17.56 -7.95 26.42
CA GLY A 477 -16.21 -8.21 26.91
C GLY A 477 -15.75 -9.65 26.61
N GLN A 478 -14.59 -10.01 27.15
CA GLN A 478 -14.11 -11.40 27.08
C GLN A 478 -14.80 -12.26 28.15
N PRO A 479 -15.39 -13.41 27.78
CA PRO A 479 -15.98 -14.33 28.75
C PRO A 479 -14.90 -14.92 29.67
N SER A 480 -15.29 -15.21 30.91
CA SER A 480 -14.43 -15.90 31.89
C SER A 480 -15.10 -17.18 32.38
N GLY A 481 -14.47 -18.32 32.08
CA GLY A 481 -14.98 -19.66 32.35
C GLY A 481 -15.77 -20.28 31.18
N GLY A 482 -16.08 -21.58 31.27
CA GLY A 482 -17.04 -22.27 30.40
C GLY A 482 -16.64 -22.50 28.93
N GLY A 483 -15.40 -22.19 28.53
CA GLY A 483 -14.90 -22.45 27.16
C GLY A 483 -15.65 -21.69 26.06
N VAL A 484 -16.29 -20.57 26.39
CA VAL A 484 -17.16 -19.81 25.47
C VAL A 484 -16.35 -18.81 24.66
N ALA A 485 -16.59 -18.73 23.36
CA ALA A 485 -16.01 -17.72 22.48
C ALA A 485 -17.04 -16.65 22.11
N VAL A 486 -16.58 -15.42 21.84
CA VAL A 486 -17.46 -14.33 21.39
C VAL A 486 -17.63 -14.39 19.87
N SER A 487 -18.86 -14.29 19.38
CA SER A 487 -19.16 -14.23 17.94
C SER A 487 -19.93 -12.95 17.57
N ALA A 488 -19.91 -12.59 16.29
CA ALA A 488 -20.69 -11.46 15.79
C ALA A 488 -22.21 -11.72 15.95
N PRO A 489 -23.02 -10.70 16.30
CA PRO A 489 -22.61 -9.33 16.59
C PRO A 489 -22.02 -9.16 18.01
N THR A 490 -20.80 -8.61 18.09
CA THR A 490 -20.09 -8.31 19.35
C THR A 490 -20.43 -6.93 19.92
N ALA A 491 -21.14 -6.12 19.13
CA ALA A 491 -21.61 -4.80 19.49
C ALA A 491 -23.10 -4.66 19.19
N HIS A 492 -23.79 -3.88 20.01
CA HIS A 492 -25.16 -3.47 19.79
C HIS A 492 -25.26 -1.95 19.83
N VAL A 493 -25.79 -1.34 18.76
CA VAL A 493 -26.04 0.11 18.72
C VAL A 493 -27.51 0.36 19.01
N LEU A 494 -27.79 0.92 20.18
CA LEU A 494 -29.10 1.45 20.54
C LEU A 494 -29.20 2.90 20.05
N THR A 495 -30.18 3.21 19.21
CA THR A 495 -30.53 4.59 18.86
C THR A 495 -31.62 5.11 19.81
N ILE A 496 -31.31 6.15 20.57
CA ILE A 496 -32.28 6.92 21.35
C ILE A 496 -32.84 7.98 20.41
N THR A 497 -34.13 7.89 20.09
CA THR A 497 -34.77 8.84 19.18
C THR A 497 -35.42 9.95 19.99
N ASN A 498 -34.97 11.18 19.75
CA ASN A 498 -35.52 12.37 20.37
C ASN A 498 -36.96 12.62 19.88
N ASP A 499 -37.91 12.69 20.81
CA ASP A 499 -39.31 13.07 20.58
C ASP A 499 -39.65 14.51 21.01
N ASP A 500 -38.66 15.26 21.51
CA ASP A 500 -38.84 16.65 21.88
C ASP A 500 -38.92 17.60 20.69
N ALA A 501 -39.77 18.60 20.89
CA ALA A 501 -39.93 19.69 19.94
C ALA A 501 -38.81 20.72 20.18
N ALA A 502 -37.95 20.92 19.17
CA ALA A 502 -37.07 22.08 19.12
C ALA A 502 -37.85 23.37 19.38
N ALA A 503 -37.39 24.14 20.37
CA ALA A 503 -37.84 25.51 20.51
C ALA A 503 -37.72 26.22 19.14
N PRO A 504 -38.72 27.01 18.72
CA PRO A 504 -38.67 27.64 17.41
C PRO A 504 -37.58 28.72 17.43
N GLY A 505 -36.44 28.42 16.80
CA GLY A 505 -35.35 29.40 16.66
C GLY A 505 -34.07 28.78 16.13
N GLY A 506 -33.82 28.95 14.82
CA GLY A 506 -32.50 28.73 14.25
C GLY A 506 -31.48 29.71 14.84
N SER A 507 -30.40 29.18 15.41
CA SER A 507 -29.10 29.85 15.47
C SER A 507 -28.04 28.84 15.88
N GLY A 508 -27.01 28.64 15.05
CA GLY A 508 -25.70 28.25 15.59
C GLY A 508 -24.85 27.30 14.76
N ASN A 509 -25.42 26.29 14.09
CA ASN A 509 -24.56 25.30 13.43
C ASN A 509 -24.23 25.66 11.98
N CYS A 510 -23.32 26.61 11.83
CA CYS A 510 -22.82 27.07 10.54
C CYS A 510 -21.90 26.05 9.85
N ALA A 511 -21.96 24.76 10.15
CA ALA A 511 -21.00 23.78 9.63
C ALA A 511 -21.45 23.08 8.33
N GLN A 512 -22.75 23.03 8.05
CA GLN A 512 -23.31 22.18 6.99
C GLN A 512 -24.00 22.98 5.90
N LEU A 513 -24.03 22.43 4.67
CA LEU A 513 -24.74 23.02 3.55
C LEU A 513 -26.27 23.00 3.77
N PHE A 514 -26.98 23.98 3.21
CA PHE A 514 -28.44 24.02 3.22
C PHE A 514 -29.01 24.69 1.95
N PHE A 515 -30.30 24.54 1.70
CA PHE A 515 -30.99 25.20 0.58
C PHE A 515 -31.22 26.69 0.87
N SER A 516 -30.61 27.57 0.07
CA SER A 516 -30.76 29.02 0.20
C SER A 516 -31.85 29.60 -0.67
N GLU A 517 -32.20 28.95 -1.78
CA GLU A 517 -33.24 29.41 -2.70
C GLU A 517 -33.92 28.23 -3.40
N TYR A 518 -35.23 28.36 -3.62
CA TYR A 518 -36.07 27.44 -4.39
C TYR A 518 -36.86 28.25 -5.40
N VAL A 519 -36.85 27.80 -6.65
CA VAL A 519 -37.52 28.48 -7.76
C VAL A 519 -38.37 27.48 -8.51
N GLU A 520 -39.69 27.69 -8.49
CA GLU A 520 -40.63 27.14 -9.46
C GLU A 520 -41.26 28.31 -10.22
N SER A 521 -40.80 28.51 -11.45
CA SER A 521 -41.25 29.62 -12.28
C SER A 521 -42.58 29.29 -12.98
N SER A 522 -43.28 30.33 -13.45
CA SER A 522 -44.51 30.17 -14.26
C SER A 522 -44.26 29.50 -15.62
N GLY A 523 -42.99 29.49 -16.06
CA GLY A 523 -42.52 28.92 -17.33
C GLY A 523 -41.79 27.60 -17.17
N ALA A 524 -40.70 27.39 -17.90
CA ALA A 524 -39.94 26.14 -17.88
C ALA A 524 -38.85 26.05 -16.78
N THR A 525 -38.64 27.14 -16.04
CA THR A 525 -37.50 27.31 -15.13
C THR A 525 -37.80 26.67 -13.78
N ARG A 526 -36.92 25.78 -13.33
CA ARG A 526 -36.89 25.30 -11.95
C ARG A 526 -35.45 25.28 -11.47
N ALA A 527 -35.22 25.69 -10.24
CA ALA A 527 -33.89 25.69 -9.67
C ALA A 527 -33.90 25.54 -8.15
N VAL A 528 -32.81 24.99 -7.62
CA VAL A 528 -32.45 25.11 -6.21
C VAL A 528 -31.05 25.69 -6.09
N GLU A 529 -30.85 26.52 -5.06
CA GLU A 529 -29.54 27.01 -4.64
C GLU A 529 -29.15 26.37 -3.31
N ILE A 530 -27.89 25.99 -3.19
CA ILE A 530 -27.28 25.47 -1.97
C ILE A 530 -26.22 26.47 -1.49
N TYR A 531 -26.23 26.81 -0.21
CA TYR A 531 -25.29 27.74 0.41
C TYR A 531 -24.35 27.04 1.39
N ASN A 532 -23.10 27.50 1.44
CA ASN A 532 -22.12 27.08 2.44
C ASN A 532 -21.98 28.13 3.55
N PRO A 533 -22.63 27.96 4.72
CA PRO A 533 -22.48 28.87 5.86
C PRO A 533 -21.18 28.71 6.62
N SER A 534 -20.37 27.68 6.30
CA SER A 534 -19.20 27.34 7.08
C SER A 534 -17.98 28.17 6.76
N ALA A 535 -17.07 28.24 7.73
CA ALA A 535 -15.76 28.85 7.55
C ALA A 535 -14.84 28.03 6.63
N ASN A 536 -15.26 26.82 6.20
CA ASN A 536 -14.45 25.90 5.42
C ASN A 536 -15.02 25.71 4.02
N ALA A 537 -14.15 25.44 3.04
CA ALA A 537 -14.59 25.04 1.71
C ALA A 537 -15.12 23.59 1.77
N ILE A 538 -16.28 23.34 1.15
CA ILE A 538 -16.94 22.03 1.18
C ILE A 538 -16.85 21.35 -0.19
N ASN A 539 -16.31 20.14 -0.19
CA ASN A 539 -16.23 19.27 -1.36
C ASN A 539 -17.57 18.53 -1.56
N LEU A 540 -18.14 18.65 -2.76
CA LEU A 540 -19.47 18.14 -3.09
C LEU A 540 -19.51 16.69 -3.60
N SER A 541 -18.36 16.01 -3.72
CA SER A 541 -18.29 14.69 -4.36
C SER A 541 -19.16 13.61 -3.72
N THR A 542 -19.51 13.74 -2.44
CA THR A 542 -20.42 12.83 -1.73
C THR A 542 -21.86 13.35 -1.66
N TYR A 543 -22.08 14.62 -2.00
CA TYR A 543 -23.37 15.29 -1.84
C TYR A 543 -24.31 14.98 -3.01
N ARG A 544 -25.60 14.86 -2.69
CA ARG A 544 -26.65 14.51 -3.65
C ARG A 544 -27.90 15.35 -3.42
N LEU A 545 -28.57 15.68 -4.52
CA LEU A 545 -29.96 16.14 -4.53
C LEU A 545 -30.88 14.96 -4.76
N LEU A 546 -31.93 14.88 -3.94
CA LEU A 546 -32.93 13.82 -3.97
C LEU A 546 -34.32 14.45 -4.14
N ARG A 547 -35.02 14.08 -5.21
CA ARG A 547 -36.42 14.48 -5.43
C ARG A 547 -37.36 13.34 -5.11
N PHE A 548 -38.39 13.61 -4.32
CA PHE A 548 -39.44 12.68 -3.93
C PHE A 548 -40.75 13.11 -4.55
N ALA A 549 -40.99 12.61 -5.76
CA ALA A 549 -42.09 13.14 -6.56
C ALA A 549 -43.46 12.61 -6.10
N ASN A 550 -44.48 13.46 -6.16
CA ASN A 550 -45.90 13.11 -5.95
C ASN A 550 -46.15 12.29 -4.66
N GLY A 551 -45.55 12.72 -3.54
CA GLY A 551 -45.69 12.04 -2.24
C GLY A 551 -44.98 10.70 -2.11
N SER A 552 -44.04 10.38 -3.00
CA SER A 552 -43.19 9.19 -2.88
C SER A 552 -42.31 9.24 -1.62
N ARG A 553 -42.02 8.06 -1.03
CA ARG A 553 -41.00 7.88 0.01
C ARG A 553 -39.63 7.47 -0.55
N THR A 554 -39.55 7.24 -1.85
CA THR A 554 -38.33 6.82 -2.55
C THR A 554 -37.91 7.91 -3.54
N PRO A 555 -36.63 8.33 -3.55
CA PRO A 555 -36.18 9.40 -4.42
C PRO A 555 -36.09 8.94 -5.87
N GLN A 556 -36.47 9.82 -6.80
CA GLN A 556 -36.40 9.61 -8.23
C GLN A 556 -35.14 10.25 -8.80
N ALA A 557 -34.35 9.47 -9.55
CA ALA A 557 -33.15 9.91 -10.25
C ALA A 557 -32.25 10.86 -9.43
N PRO A 558 -31.64 10.39 -8.31
CA PRO A 558 -30.70 11.18 -7.52
C PRO A 558 -29.61 11.83 -8.38
N TYR A 559 -29.27 13.08 -8.08
CA TYR A 559 -28.21 13.80 -8.76
C TYR A 559 -27.03 14.04 -7.84
N THR A 560 -25.86 13.49 -8.19
CA THR A 560 -24.62 13.71 -7.45
C THR A 560 -24.03 15.07 -7.81
N LEU A 561 -23.78 15.89 -6.81
CA LEU A 561 -23.16 17.20 -6.96
C LEU A 561 -21.65 17.04 -7.23
N SER A 562 -21.03 18.08 -7.77
CA SER A 562 -19.59 18.10 -8.02
C SER A 562 -19.01 19.49 -7.84
N GLY A 563 -17.74 19.60 -7.47
CA GLY A 563 -17.08 20.87 -7.19
C GLY A 563 -16.91 21.19 -5.71
N ILE A 564 -16.35 22.36 -5.43
CA ILE A 564 -16.15 22.91 -4.09
C ILE A 564 -16.98 24.18 -3.95
N ILE A 565 -17.75 24.27 -2.88
CA ILE A 565 -18.36 25.53 -2.45
C ILE A 565 -17.43 26.17 -1.42
N ALA A 566 -16.88 27.35 -1.73
CA ALA A 566 -16.06 28.11 -0.78
C ALA A 566 -16.90 28.58 0.44
N PRO A 567 -16.27 29.00 1.55
CA PRO A 567 -16.97 29.67 2.65
C PRO A 567 -17.84 30.82 2.13
N GLY A 568 -19.13 30.81 2.49
CA GLY A 568 -20.12 31.77 2.01
C GLY A 568 -20.48 31.64 0.53
N GLY A 569 -20.01 30.64 -0.21
CA GLY A 569 -20.35 30.46 -1.63
C GLY A 569 -21.72 29.81 -1.86
N THR A 570 -22.19 29.81 -3.11
CA THR A 570 -23.42 29.11 -3.51
C THR A 570 -23.20 28.13 -4.67
N TYR A 571 -24.12 27.17 -4.80
CA TYR A 571 -24.19 26.20 -5.89
C TYR A 571 -25.61 26.11 -6.42
N VAL A 572 -25.81 26.45 -7.70
CA VAL A 572 -27.12 26.48 -8.34
C VAL A 572 -27.30 25.29 -9.28
N VAL A 573 -28.39 24.53 -9.10
CA VAL A 573 -28.84 23.48 -10.05
C VAL A 573 -30.15 23.91 -10.67
N ALA A 574 -30.21 23.96 -11.99
CA ALA A 574 -31.39 24.40 -12.74
C ALA A 574 -31.88 23.36 -13.76
N THR A 575 -33.13 23.46 -14.21
CA THR A 575 -33.61 22.68 -15.36
C THR A 575 -32.90 23.13 -16.65
N PRO A 576 -32.57 22.23 -17.58
CA PRO A 576 -31.92 22.60 -18.84
C PRO A 576 -32.69 23.63 -19.69
N ALA A 577 -34.01 23.68 -19.54
CA ALA A 577 -34.89 24.61 -20.25
C ALA A 577 -35.07 25.97 -19.53
N SER A 578 -34.27 26.25 -18.50
CA SER A 578 -34.35 27.50 -17.74
C SER A 578 -34.02 28.72 -18.59
N VAL A 579 -34.57 29.88 -18.21
CA VAL A 579 -34.27 31.16 -18.86
C VAL A 579 -32.78 31.51 -18.75
N SER A 580 -32.26 32.29 -19.71
CA SER A 580 -30.82 32.57 -19.84
C SER A 580 -30.19 33.18 -18.59
N GLN A 581 -30.91 34.03 -17.85
CA GLN A 581 -30.43 34.61 -16.60
C GLN A 581 -30.18 33.55 -15.50
N VAL A 582 -31.00 32.51 -15.43
CA VAL A 582 -30.79 31.38 -14.50
C VAL A 582 -29.66 30.48 -14.99
N LEU A 583 -29.58 30.20 -16.29
CA LEU A 583 -28.48 29.40 -16.85
C LEU A 583 -27.11 30.08 -16.69
N ALA A 584 -27.06 31.42 -16.67
CA ALA A 584 -25.82 32.16 -16.46
C ALA A 584 -25.21 31.91 -15.06
N VAL A 585 -26.05 31.74 -14.04
CA VAL A 585 -25.61 31.49 -12.66
C VAL A 585 -25.56 30.00 -12.30
N ALA A 586 -26.26 29.14 -13.04
CA ALA A 586 -26.27 27.69 -12.81
C ALA A 586 -24.85 27.07 -12.84
N ASN A 587 -24.54 26.28 -11.82
CA ASN A 587 -23.35 25.42 -11.78
C ASN A 587 -23.56 24.13 -12.57
N ALA A 588 -24.78 23.62 -12.56
CA ALA A 588 -25.18 22.43 -13.30
C ALA A 588 -26.62 22.54 -13.79
N THR A 589 -26.94 21.75 -14.81
CA THR A 589 -28.33 21.53 -15.22
C THR A 589 -28.71 20.07 -15.00
N SER A 590 -29.91 19.80 -14.50
CA SER A 590 -30.37 18.44 -14.18
C SER A 590 -31.89 18.37 -14.13
N SER A 591 -32.46 17.19 -14.43
CA SER A 591 -33.88 16.91 -14.28
C SER A 591 -34.29 16.61 -12.83
N VAL A 592 -33.34 16.47 -11.90
CA VAL A 592 -33.65 16.26 -10.47
C VAL A 592 -34.44 17.42 -9.87
N VAL A 593 -34.31 18.63 -10.43
CA VAL A 593 -35.03 19.83 -9.99
C VAL A 593 -36.31 20.08 -10.81
N ASP A 594 -36.77 19.12 -11.60
CA ASP A 594 -38.00 19.26 -12.40
C ASP A 594 -39.25 19.01 -11.56
N PHE A 595 -39.35 19.70 -10.41
CA PHE A 595 -40.47 19.64 -9.48
C PHE A 595 -41.63 20.55 -9.90
N ASN A 596 -42.83 20.25 -9.38
CA ASN A 596 -44.09 20.94 -9.70
C ASN A 596 -44.85 21.42 -8.44
N GLY A 597 -44.11 21.69 -7.36
CA GLY A 597 -44.63 22.29 -6.13
C GLY A 597 -45.15 21.31 -5.07
N ASP A 598 -45.57 20.10 -5.44
CA ASP A 598 -45.98 19.02 -4.53
C ASP A 598 -44.93 17.92 -4.34
N ASP A 599 -43.71 18.16 -4.83
CA ASP A 599 -42.55 17.28 -4.72
C ASP A 599 -41.63 17.73 -3.57
N ALA A 600 -41.24 16.79 -2.70
CA ALA A 600 -40.26 17.09 -1.66
C ALA A 600 -38.83 16.99 -2.21
N MET A 601 -37.95 17.90 -1.78
CA MET A 601 -36.53 17.92 -2.14
C MET A 601 -35.67 17.74 -0.90
N ALA A 602 -34.64 16.90 -0.97
CA ALA A 602 -33.68 16.71 0.12
C ALA A 602 -32.24 16.88 -0.36
N LEU A 603 -31.42 17.50 0.50
CA LEU A 603 -29.96 17.59 0.35
C LEU A 603 -29.31 16.52 1.23
N PHE A 604 -28.52 15.64 0.63
CA PHE A 604 -27.87 14.51 1.31
C PHE A 604 -26.36 14.61 1.16
N ASN A 605 -25.57 14.41 2.23
CA ASN A 605 -24.11 14.57 2.20
C ASN A 605 -23.32 13.26 1.91
N GLY A 606 -24.00 12.13 1.81
CA GLY A 606 -23.40 10.80 1.68
C GLY A 606 -23.69 9.89 2.88
N THR A 607 -23.91 10.46 4.06
CA THR A 607 -24.27 9.76 5.31
C THR A 607 -25.64 10.20 5.82
N ASP A 608 -25.92 11.50 5.80
CA ASP A 608 -27.08 12.14 6.44
C ASP A 608 -27.82 13.10 5.52
N THR A 609 -29.10 13.31 5.82
CA THR A 609 -29.91 14.36 5.19
C THR A 609 -29.69 15.67 5.93
N LEU A 610 -29.37 16.73 5.21
CA LEU A 610 -29.01 18.03 5.76
C LEU A 610 -30.16 19.04 5.75
N ASP A 611 -31.00 19.00 4.73
CA ASP A 611 -32.08 19.96 4.55
C ASP A 611 -33.21 19.37 3.70
N ILE A 612 -34.46 19.75 3.99
CA ILE A 612 -35.63 19.30 3.25
C ILE A 612 -36.56 20.47 2.91
N ILE A 613 -36.97 20.55 1.64
CA ILE A 613 -38.10 21.37 1.20
C ILE A 613 -39.31 20.43 1.03
N GLY A 614 -40.41 20.74 1.71
CA GLY A 614 -41.61 19.90 1.76
C GLY A 614 -41.53 18.72 2.75
N VAL A 615 -42.43 17.75 2.59
CA VAL A 615 -42.56 16.57 3.47
C VAL A 615 -42.47 15.30 2.65
N ILE A 616 -41.42 14.50 2.86
CA ILE A 616 -41.24 13.22 2.16
C ILE A 616 -42.40 12.27 2.51
N GLY A 617 -42.97 11.62 1.49
CA GLY A 617 -44.12 10.74 1.67
C GLY A 617 -45.49 11.44 1.70
N GLN A 618 -45.53 12.76 1.48
CA GLN A 618 -46.76 13.55 1.41
C GLN A 618 -46.84 14.31 0.09
N GLN A 619 -48.00 14.28 -0.56
CA GLN A 619 -48.30 15.09 -1.74
C GLN A 619 -49.09 16.32 -1.29
N ALA A 620 -48.45 17.49 -1.26
CA ALA A 620 -49.08 18.74 -0.82
C ALA A 620 -48.36 19.97 -1.37
N ASN A 621 -49.10 21.05 -1.60
CA ASN A 621 -48.49 22.37 -1.87
C ASN A 621 -48.18 23.04 -0.53
N TRP A 622 -46.91 23.14 -0.20
CA TRP A 622 -46.49 23.55 1.13
C TRP A 622 -46.44 25.07 1.27
N THR A 623 -47.29 25.62 2.13
CA THR A 623 -47.38 27.06 2.38
C THR A 623 -46.32 27.54 3.37
N ILE A 624 -45.91 28.81 3.24
CA ILE A 624 -45.02 29.48 4.20
C ILE A 624 -45.75 30.58 4.99
N PRO A 625 -45.34 30.87 6.24
CA PRO A 625 -45.87 31.99 7.01
C PRO A 625 -45.60 33.33 6.32
N GLY A 626 -46.63 34.16 6.17
CA GLY A 626 -46.54 35.47 5.51
C GLY A 626 -46.95 35.48 4.04
N GLY A 627 -47.35 34.34 3.47
CA GLY A 627 -47.87 34.23 2.09
C GLY A 627 -46.84 33.66 1.11
N GLY A 628 -47.30 32.74 0.26
CA GLY A 628 -46.46 31.95 -0.65
C GLY A 628 -46.61 30.44 -0.40
N ALA A 629 -46.30 29.64 -1.41
CA ALA A 629 -46.26 28.19 -1.35
C ALA A 629 -45.13 27.67 -2.24
N THR A 630 -44.81 26.38 -2.16
CA THR A 630 -43.85 25.74 -3.07
C THR A 630 -44.30 25.72 -4.54
N THR A 631 -45.59 25.93 -4.83
CA THR A 631 -46.13 25.99 -6.21
C THR A 631 -45.96 27.37 -6.84
N ASN A 632 -45.40 27.42 -8.05
CA ASN A 632 -45.22 28.66 -8.82
C ASN A 632 -44.63 29.81 -7.98
N ALA A 633 -43.54 29.56 -7.27
CA ALA A 633 -42.94 30.55 -6.38
C ALA A 633 -41.42 30.57 -6.44
N THR A 634 -40.87 31.76 -6.18
CA THR A 634 -39.49 31.95 -5.74
C THR A 634 -39.50 32.09 -4.22
N LEU A 635 -38.82 31.19 -3.53
CA LEU A 635 -38.66 31.19 -2.07
C LEU A 635 -37.17 31.35 -1.74
N ILE A 636 -36.86 32.24 -0.81
CA ILE A 636 -35.49 32.47 -0.36
C ILE A 636 -35.41 32.17 1.14
N ARG A 637 -34.33 31.53 1.56
CA ARG A 637 -34.05 31.28 2.97
C ARG A 637 -33.76 32.60 3.68
N ARG A 638 -34.29 32.80 4.88
CA ARG A 638 -34.07 34.03 5.65
C ARG A 638 -32.59 34.15 6.06
N PRO A 639 -32.01 35.36 6.10
CA PRO A 639 -30.61 35.56 6.49
C PRO A 639 -30.24 35.04 7.89
N THR A 640 -31.22 34.90 8.78
CA THR A 640 -31.03 34.42 10.16
C THR A 640 -30.92 32.90 10.25
N VAL A 641 -30.95 32.17 9.14
CA VAL A 641 -30.93 30.70 9.14
C VAL A 641 -29.49 30.22 8.97
N GLY A 642 -28.93 29.58 9.99
CA GLY A 642 -27.53 29.10 9.96
C GLY A 642 -27.32 27.68 9.41
N SER A 643 -28.39 26.89 9.28
CA SER A 643 -28.33 25.47 8.91
C SER A 643 -29.64 24.99 8.24
N GLY A 644 -29.59 23.81 7.63
CA GLY A 644 -30.78 23.15 7.07
C GLY A 644 -31.74 22.63 8.13
N ASN A 645 -32.98 22.32 7.72
CA ASN A 645 -34.04 21.83 8.58
C ASN A 645 -34.82 20.70 7.88
N LEU A 646 -34.97 19.56 8.57
CA LEU A 646 -35.58 18.35 8.01
C LEU A 646 -37.10 18.31 8.16
N ARG A 647 -37.70 19.21 8.94
CA ARG A 647 -39.13 19.20 9.26
C ARG A 647 -39.80 20.44 8.69
N TRP A 648 -40.56 20.29 7.62
CA TRP A 648 -41.22 21.43 6.97
C TRP A 648 -42.15 22.23 7.90
N SER A 649 -42.78 21.58 8.88
CA SER A 649 -43.65 22.25 9.85
C SER A 649 -42.95 23.38 10.60
N THR A 650 -41.63 23.31 10.80
CA THR A 650 -40.80 24.38 11.36
C THR A 650 -40.05 25.12 10.27
N ALA A 651 -39.52 24.41 9.28
CA ALA A 651 -38.73 25.00 8.19
C ALA A 651 -39.52 26.03 7.37
N ALA A 652 -40.85 25.92 7.27
CA ALA A 652 -41.68 26.86 6.53
C ALA A 652 -41.47 28.32 6.97
N ALA A 653 -41.26 28.57 8.27
CA ALA A 653 -41.04 29.91 8.81
C ALA A 653 -39.67 30.50 8.44
N GLU A 654 -38.73 29.66 8.05
CA GLU A 654 -37.35 30.03 7.64
C GLU A 654 -37.30 30.53 6.20
N TRP A 655 -38.39 30.45 5.45
CA TRP A 655 -38.51 30.93 4.08
C TRP A 655 -39.25 32.27 4.00
N GLN A 656 -38.91 33.05 2.98
CA GLN A 656 -39.63 34.24 2.56
C GLN A 656 -39.97 34.14 1.08
N GLY A 657 -41.22 34.46 0.72
CA GLY A 657 -41.68 34.47 -0.67
C GLY A 657 -41.23 35.73 -1.40
N ARG A 658 -40.88 35.57 -2.69
CA ARG A 658 -40.70 36.65 -3.66
C ARG A 658 -41.82 36.61 -4.70
N ASN A 659 -41.78 37.56 -5.64
CA ASN A 659 -42.65 37.51 -6.80
C ASN A 659 -42.32 36.27 -7.63
N VAL A 660 -43.34 35.69 -8.28
CA VAL A 660 -43.14 34.63 -9.27
C VAL A 660 -42.18 35.13 -10.36
N ASP A 661 -41.27 34.26 -10.79
CA ASP A 661 -40.23 34.56 -11.78
C ASP A 661 -39.21 35.65 -11.35
N ASP A 662 -39.09 35.93 -10.05
CA ASP A 662 -37.94 36.65 -9.51
C ASP A 662 -36.75 35.69 -9.38
N PHE A 663 -35.63 36.02 -10.03
CA PHE A 663 -34.38 35.25 -9.99
C PHE A 663 -33.21 36.09 -9.50
N SER A 664 -33.49 37.27 -8.95
CA SER A 664 -32.47 38.28 -8.68
C SER A 664 -31.49 37.88 -7.57
N ASP A 665 -31.87 36.90 -6.75
CA ASP A 665 -31.07 36.35 -5.66
C ASP A 665 -30.36 35.04 -6.02
N LEU A 666 -30.64 34.41 -7.17
CA LEU A 666 -29.90 33.21 -7.58
C LEU A 666 -28.42 33.51 -7.84
N GLY A 667 -27.55 32.67 -7.30
CA GLY A 667 -26.10 32.86 -7.30
C GLY A 667 -25.60 33.75 -6.15
N ARG A 668 -26.47 34.14 -5.21
CA ARG A 668 -26.09 34.88 -4.00
C ARG A 668 -26.97 34.56 -2.79
N HIS A 669 -26.35 34.48 -1.63
CA HIS A 669 -27.08 34.40 -0.37
C HIS A 669 -26.44 35.26 0.70
N THR A 670 -27.27 35.93 1.51
CA THR A 670 -26.82 36.72 2.65
C THR A 670 -27.18 35.99 3.92
N ASN A 671 -26.16 35.62 4.70
CA ASN A 671 -26.33 35.02 6.01
C ASN A 671 -25.87 35.98 7.09
N THR A 672 -26.73 36.28 8.06
CA THR A 672 -26.38 37.10 9.23
C THR A 672 -26.20 36.25 10.50
N SER A 673 -26.66 35.00 10.50
CA SER A 673 -26.49 34.08 11.64
C SER A 673 -25.06 33.56 11.80
N CYS A 674 -24.30 33.45 10.71
CA CYS A 674 -22.96 32.86 10.67
C CYS A 674 -21.85 33.91 10.48
N GLY A 675 -22.18 35.19 10.71
CA GLY A 675 -21.37 36.35 10.33
C GLY A 675 -21.70 36.82 8.91
N THR A 676 -21.73 38.15 8.69
CA THR A 676 -22.20 38.73 7.41
C THR A 676 -21.26 38.36 6.25
N THR A 677 -21.58 37.26 5.58
CA THR A 677 -20.91 36.79 4.37
C THR A 677 -21.93 36.77 3.25
N THR A 678 -21.90 37.77 2.37
CA THR A 678 -22.66 37.76 1.12
C THR A 678 -21.88 36.92 0.12
N GLY A 679 -22.38 35.73 -0.16
CA GLY A 679 -21.87 34.90 -1.24
C GLY A 679 -22.17 35.49 -2.59
N THR A 680 -21.16 35.69 -3.43
CA THR A 680 -21.34 36.00 -4.86
C THR A 680 -20.48 35.09 -5.75
N THR A 681 -19.80 34.12 -5.14
CA THR A 681 -18.83 33.25 -5.81
C THR A 681 -19.45 31.91 -6.19
N LYS A 682 -19.58 31.70 -7.49
CA LYS A 682 -19.96 30.42 -8.09
C LYS A 682 -18.97 29.33 -7.65
N ALA A 683 -19.49 28.19 -7.17
CA ALA A 683 -18.66 27.04 -6.81
C ALA A 683 -17.73 26.57 -7.94
N ALA A 684 -16.48 26.25 -7.60
CA ALA A 684 -15.44 25.83 -8.55
C ALA A 684 -15.51 24.31 -8.80
N ALA A 685 -15.40 23.86 -10.05
CA ALA A 685 -15.39 22.43 -10.38
C ALA A 685 -14.18 21.70 -9.76
N LEU A 686 -14.37 20.46 -9.30
CA LEU A 686 -13.35 19.63 -8.65
C LEU A 686 -12.63 18.76 -9.68
N GLY A 687 -11.29 18.81 -9.68
CA GLY A 687 -10.47 17.62 -9.95
C GLY A 687 -9.53 17.66 -11.16
N VAL A 688 -8.46 18.48 -11.11
CA VAL A 688 -7.07 18.17 -11.55
C VAL A 688 -6.22 19.26 -10.89
N GLY A 689 -5.02 19.01 -10.34
CA GLY A 689 -4.31 20.21 -9.89
C GLY A 689 -3.01 20.22 -9.14
N ILE A 690 -2.32 19.13 -8.78
CA ILE A 690 -0.94 19.26 -8.30
C ILE A 690 -0.01 18.30 -9.02
N GLU A 691 1.01 18.86 -9.65
CA GLU A 691 2.09 18.13 -10.30
C GLU A 691 3.36 18.28 -9.47
N VAL A 692 4.08 17.18 -9.29
CA VAL A 692 5.32 17.13 -8.52
C VAL A 692 6.41 16.42 -9.32
N PHE A 693 7.52 17.09 -9.60
CA PHE A 693 8.60 16.56 -10.42
C PHE A 693 9.98 17.14 -10.05
N PRO A 694 11.08 16.38 -10.04
CA PRO A 694 11.13 14.94 -10.18
C PRO A 694 10.62 14.26 -8.92
N ASN A 695 10.02 13.08 -9.10
CA ASN A 695 9.59 12.23 -8.01
C ASN A 695 9.79 10.77 -8.46
N PRO A 696 10.85 10.08 -7.99
CA PRO A 696 11.66 10.39 -6.81
C PRO A 696 12.59 11.61 -6.93
N THR A 697 13.01 12.18 -5.79
CA THR A 697 13.88 13.36 -5.68
C THR A 697 15.13 13.09 -4.83
N ALA A 698 16.26 13.70 -5.22
CA ALA A 698 17.52 13.68 -4.47
C ALA A 698 17.76 14.93 -3.59
N GLY A 699 16.73 15.76 -3.38
CA GLY A 699 16.83 16.91 -2.48
C GLY A 699 16.04 18.15 -2.90
N ALA A 700 15.33 18.14 -4.03
CA ALA A 700 14.39 19.21 -4.40
C ALA A 700 13.29 18.71 -5.36
N VAL A 701 12.08 19.24 -5.21
CA VAL A 701 10.95 18.98 -6.13
C VAL A 701 10.42 20.28 -6.69
N GLN A 702 9.89 20.24 -7.90
CA GLN A 702 9.05 21.27 -8.48
C GLN A 702 7.60 20.96 -8.21
N VAL A 703 6.84 21.98 -7.83
CA VAL A 703 5.41 21.87 -7.58
C VAL A 703 4.68 22.84 -8.49
N ARG A 704 3.73 22.34 -9.29
CA ARG A 704 2.86 23.15 -10.14
C ARG A 704 1.40 22.85 -9.85
N LEU A 705 0.55 23.88 -9.91
CA LEU A 705 -0.90 23.72 -9.82
C LEU A 705 -1.58 24.12 -11.15
N PRO A 706 -1.74 23.22 -12.15
CA PRO A 706 -2.12 23.58 -13.53
C PRO A 706 -3.43 24.37 -13.71
N GLY A 707 -4.29 24.44 -12.68
CA GLY A 707 -5.54 25.21 -12.68
C GLY A 707 -5.49 26.57 -11.95
N LEU A 708 -4.33 26.98 -11.41
CA LEU A 708 -4.23 28.18 -10.56
C LEU A 708 -4.03 29.47 -11.38
N SER A 709 -5.07 30.29 -11.57
CA SER A 709 -4.94 31.57 -12.28
C SER A 709 -4.32 32.66 -11.41
N GLY A 710 -3.22 33.27 -11.83
CA GLY A 710 -2.57 34.37 -11.10
C GLY A 710 -1.46 33.91 -10.16
N THR A 711 -1.04 34.80 -9.26
CA THR A 711 0.06 34.55 -8.30
C THR A 711 -0.51 34.46 -6.88
N HIS A 712 -0.21 33.38 -6.17
CA HIS A 712 -0.75 33.14 -4.83
C HIS A 712 0.32 32.71 -3.84
N THR A 713 0.14 33.13 -2.58
CA THR A 713 0.92 32.60 -1.47
C THR A 713 0.36 31.23 -1.07
N ALA A 714 1.25 30.26 -0.98
CA ALA A 714 0.98 28.86 -0.66
C ALA A 714 1.73 28.45 0.61
N THR A 715 1.09 27.69 1.48
CA THR A 715 1.76 26.98 2.57
C THR A 715 2.07 25.56 2.12
N VAL A 716 3.33 25.17 2.18
CA VAL A 716 3.83 23.85 1.77
C VAL A 716 4.32 23.10 3.00
N GLY A 717 3.74 21.94 3.27
CA GLY A 717 4.12 21.04 4.36
C GLY A 717 4.56 19.66 3.83
N LEU A 718 5.57 19.07 4.47
CA LEU A 718 6.01 17.70 4.21
C LEU A 718 5.92 16.86 5.48
N TYR A 719 5.41 15.63 5.37
CA TYR A 719 5.14 14.74 6.51
C TYR A 719 5.78 13.36 6.29
N ASP A 720 6.36 12.77 7.34
CA ASP A 720 6.97 11.43 7.30
C ASP A 720 5.91 10.30 7.31
N GLY A 721 6.36 9.04 7.24
CA GLY A 721 5.48 7.86 7.25
C GLY A 721 4.66 7.65 8.54
N LEU A 722 4.96 8.41 9.60
CA LEU A 722 4.19 8.45 10.85
C LEU A 722 3.27 9.68 10.93
N GLY A 723 3.20 10.49 9.87
CA GLY A 723 2.37 11.70 9.80
C GLY A 723 2.96 12.92 10.52
N ARG A 724 4.22 12.87 10.98
CA ARG A 724 4.87 14.01 11.65
C ARG A 724 5.38 15.00 10.61
N GLN A 725 5.17 16.29 10.84
CA GLN A 725 5.62 17.33 9.93
C GLN A 725 7.13 17.51 10.02
N VAL A 726 7.84 17.21 8.93
CA VAL A 726 9.30 17.31 8.83
C VAL A 726 9.76 18.57 8.09
N LEU A 727 8.85 19.24 7.36
CA LEU A 727 9.11 20.51 6.70
C LEU A 727 7.83 21.37 6.66
N SER A 728 7.96 22.68 6.85
CA SER A 728 6.91 23.68 6.61
C SER A 728 7.52 24.93 6.00
N THR A 729 6.96 25.43 4.90
CA THR A 729 7.46 26.66 4.28
C THR A 729 6.38 27.38 3.48
N GLN A 730 6.50 28.70 3.30
CA GLN A 730 5.64 29.46 2.40
C GLN A 730 6.30 29.67 1.05
N ARG A 731 5.54 29.50 -0.03
CA ARG A 731 6.00 29.68 -1.41
C ARG A 731 4.98 30.42 -2.24
N THR A 732 5.45 31.09 -3.27
CA THR A 732 4.58 31.69 -4.27
C THR A 732 4.34 30.67 -5.38
N LEU A 733 3.08 30.39 -5.70
CA LEU A 733 2.68 29.50 -6.79
C LEU A 733 1.95 30.29 -7.89
N ARG A 734 2.16 29.85 -9.14
CA ARG A 734 1.48 30.30 -10.34
C ARG A 734 0.97 29.07 -11.08
N GLY A 735 -0.17 29.13 -11.77
CA GLY A 735 -0.71 27.93 -12.42
C GLY A 735 0.08 27.44 -13.63
N ALA A 736 0.78 28.34 -14.32
CA ALA A 736 1.55 27.98 -15.51
C ALA A 736 2.99 27.52 -15.18
N GLU A 737 3.59 28.01 -14.10
CA GLU A 737 5.01 27.84 -13.79
C GLU A 737 5.21 26.99 -12.54
N ALA A 738 6.13 26.03 -12.59
CA ALA A 738 6.44 25.17 -11.45
C ALA A 738 7.38 25.87 -10.47
N THR A 739 7.10 25.77 -9.17
CA THR A 739 7.92 26.38 -8.11
C THR A 739 8.85 25.35 -7.47
N ASN A 740 10.14 25.68 -7.36
CA ASN A 740 11.13 24.84 -6.71
C ASN A 740 10.94 24.80 -5.17
N LEU A 741 10.97 23.60 -4.61
CA LEU A 741 10.96 23.30 -3.19
C LEU A 741 12.21 22.50 -2.83
N SER A 742 13.10 23.12 -2.06
CA SER A 742 14.30 22.47 -1.54
C SER A 742 13.96 21.61 -0.32
N LEU A 743 14.44 20.37 -0.29
CA LEU A 743 14.23 19.36 0.76
C LEU A 743 15.54 18.90 1.44
N PRO A 744 16.53 19.78 1.70
CA PRO A 744 17.81 19.34 2.24
C PRO A 744 17.60 18.81 3.66
N THR A 745 18.36 17.77 4.04
CA THR A 745 18.40 17.11 5.36
C THR A 745 17.38 16.00 5.65
N LEU A 746 16.44 15.68 4.76
CA LEU A 746 15.50 14.56 4.97
C LEU A 746 16.13 13.18 4.65
N PRO A 747 15.94 12.15 5.49
CA PRO A 747 16.34 10.76 5.18
C PRO A 747 15.71 10.22 3.89
N ALA A 748 16.27 9.15 3.33
CA ALA A 748 15.61 8.44 2.23
C ALA A 748 14.30 7.81 2.73
N GLY A 749 13.24 7.91 1.94
CA GLY A 749 11.91 7.43 2.33
C GLY A 749 10.77 8.09 1.58
N LEU A 750 9.54 7.65 1.87
CA LEU A 750 8.32 8.20 1.29
C LEU A 750 7.72 9.25 2.22
N TYR A 751 7.38 10.41 1.66
CA TYR A 751 6.82 11.54 2.38
C TYR A 751 5.50 12.01 1.74
N SER A 752 4.60 12.57 2.56
CA SER A 752 3.39 13.23 2.08
C SER A 752 3.63 14.74 1.92
N LEU A 753 3.41 15.27 0.72
CA LEU A 753 3.42 16.71 0.42
C LEU A 753 1.99 17.26 0.51
N ARG A 754 1.82 18.36 1.24
CA ARG A 754 0.57 19.12 1.33
C ARG A 754 0.82 20.58 0.96
N VAL A 755 0.01 21.12 0.05
CA VAL A 755 0.13 22.49 -0.47
C VAL A 755 -1.20 23.18 -0.33
N THR A 756 -1.27 24.19 0.53
CA THR A 756 -2.49 24.95 0.79
C THR A 756 -2.40 26.32 0.13
N VAL A 757 -3.30 26.63 -0.80
CA VAL A 757 -3.39 27.92 -1.51
C VAL A 757 -4.81 28.46 -1.39
N ASN A 758 -4.97 29.72 -0.98
CA ASN A 758 -6.29 30.35 -0.76
C ASN A 758 -7.26 29.49 0.09
N GLY A 759 -6.74 28.79 1.10
CA GLY A 759 -7.52 27.90 1.97
C GLY A 759 -7.83 26.51 1.39
N VAL A 760 -7.42 26.21 0.14
CA VAL A 760 -7.61 24.90 -0.50
C VAL A 760 -6.32 24.09 -0.39
N GLN A 761 -6.40 22.88 0.16
CA GLN A 761 -5.26 21.97 0.31
C GLN A 761 -5.20 20.95 -0.82
N HIS A 762 -4.05 20.88 -1.48
CA HIS A 762 -3.67 19.88 -2.47
C HIS A 762 -2.66 18.91 -1.87
N THR A 763 -2.73 17.62 -2.20
CA THR A 763 -1.84 16.60 -1.64
C THR A 763 -1.16 15.76 -2.72
N ALA A 764 0.08 15.37 -2.49
CA ALA A 764 0.87 14.51 -3.35
C ALA A 764 1.87 13.67 -2.53
N ARG A 765 2.46 12.64 -3.14
CA ARG A 765 3.54 11.83 -2.52
C ARG A 765 4.89 12.27 -3.06
N VAL A 766 5.93 12.26 -2.23
CA VAL A 766 7.31 12.55 -2.61
C VAL A 766 8.21 11.42 -2.08
N ALA A 767 8.89 10.71 -2.96
CA ALA A 767 9.92 9.74 -2.61
C ALA A 767 11.28 10.45 -2.59
N VAL A 768 11.93 10.51 -1.42
CA VAL A 768 13.30 11.02 -1.27
C VAL A 768 14.24 9.84 -1.41
N GLN A 769 15.12 9.90 -2.41
CA GLN A 769 16.20 8.94 -2.63
C GLN A 769 17.50 9.69 -2.35
N ARG A 770 18.29 9.24 -1.38
CA ARG A 770 19.63 9.79 -1.18
C ARG A 770 20.65 8.99 -1.95
#